data_AF-A0A2Z4JEK3-F1
#
_entry.id   AF-A0A2Z4JEK3-F1
#
_cell.length_a   1.000
_cell.length_b   1.000
_cell.length_c   1.000
_cell.angle_alpha   90.00
_cell.angle_beta   90.00
_cell.angle_gamma   90.00
#
_symmetry.space_group_name_H-M   'P 1'
#
loop_
_entity.id
_entity.type
_entity.pdbx_description
1 polymer ?
#
loop_
_entity_poly.entity_id
_entity_poly.type
_entity_poly.pdbx_seq_one_letter_code
_entity_poly.pdbx_strand_id
1 'polypeptide(L)'
;MLATLTAGLTIAGVPGTAAAAPVDPDSLNLRQWMWQIRDVIGDRPLNKIVMPGSHDAGSWSITDKTGVCDTAGQAQLARDFPQIAAAISITQMTPIKEQLNSGSRYLDLRLCKQNGKWYTYHGGPLGGLFFDDPATGRRGEINDIAEWIRDHPDEIVTIELRTSVPPDSDPSQERDTAVEDHLEAVRLLGDKIGTSRMADRDKLSPTSTYNQFRAAGASVILLDTRNRTDYPWIWPAGSRMETRNSYLENADFGSLIKEAITNPTASNPAIDLISRKALQRNDEVLKTSTGDPNKFFALSGNVDSTLAIPDAAYDVVNNGMDYKPDGIPYMLYLAREHNIELLEKLEGEWRTSAIAKNTNIVQLDWIDMGGRRDNGTLIGSGDMSAAIIANNTPTTAAGTLVGTERRADGSWTAAEALPGAYTSLEFGGGEQAVTAMPDGSLQYLAYGTDRKMYHNVRRANGSWQGWARLNSDETDKRFNGGPIALTSTPNGETQAVAVDKDGVLFHQLRRTDGSWTGWAAPAGPDGGVFKAKDVAIAALSDGAVKVAAFGNDGNLRISERRADGSWDIPTQGWQTVPGANGGPVFAGKDLSMTVSRDNVIQIAAIGNDDRVYRTTRTRHGANGPWTGLEWSPGDIMEGSGVALTALPDGSTQLLAIGLDGNTWHAAADPSGNWTRFGQVWGPYGRALGATRVKIAGLPDGRTFSVVSAR
;
A
#
# COMPACT_ATOMS: atom_id res chain seq x y z
N MET A 1 35.60 32.98 -9.01
CA MET A 1 34.87 32.73 -7.75
C MET A 1 33.40 32.71 -8.09
N LEU A 2 32.82 31.52 -8.21
CA LEU A 2 31.43 31.30 -8.59
C LEU A 2 30.52 31.54 -7.38
N ALA A 3 29.53 32.42 -7.54
CA ALA A 3 28.41 32.57 -6.63
C ALA A 3 27.31 31.56 -7.02
N THR A 4 26.96 30.67 -6.10
CA THR A 4 25.82 29.74 -6.26
C THR A 4 24.58 30.37 -5.62
N LEU A 5 23.67 30.86 -6.48
CA LEU A 5 22.29 31.15 -6.11
C LEU A 5 21.51 29.83 -5.99
N THR A 6 21.04 29.49 -4.79
CA THR A 6 20.02 28.46 -4.58
C THR A 6 18.64 29.10 -4.69
N ALA A 7 17.98 28.89 -5.82
CA ALA A 7 16.57 29.24 -6.02
C ALA A 7 15.69 28.26 -5.24
N GLY A 8 14.89 28.77 -4.30
CA GLY A 8 13.82 28.03 -3.64
C GLY A 8 12.66 27.83 -4.61
N LEU A 9 12.42 26.58 -5.02
CA LEU A 9 11.22 26.21 -5.77
C LEU A 9 10.05 26.09 -4.79
N THR A 10 9.12 27.04 -4.81
CA THR A 10 7.81 26.90 -4.18
C THR A 10 6.95 25.96 -5.02
N ILE A 11 6.72 24.75 -4.55
CA ILE A 11 5.73 23.84 -5.14
C ILE A 11 4.34 24.32 -4.71
N ALA A 12 3.54 24.76 -5.67
CA ALA A 12 2.14 25.10 -5.43
C ALA A 12 1.37 23.85 -4.98
N GLY A 13 0.80 23.89 -3.78
CA GLY A 13 0.00 22.81 -3.22
C GLY A 13 -1.36 22.69 -3.92
N VAL A 14 -1.69 21.47 -4.35
CA VAL A 14 -3.01 21.09 -4.86
C VAL A 14 -4.04 21.12 -3.71
N PRO A 15 -5.31 21.49 -3.94
CA PRO A 15 -6.35 21.45 -2.91
C PRO A 15 -6.57 20.01 -2.44
N GLY A 16 -6.43 19.74 -1.13
CA GLY A 16 -6.65 18.41 -0.56
C GLY A 16 -8.13 18.06 -0.51
N THR A 17 -8.47 16.89 -1.06
CA THR A 17 -9.78 16.24 -1.02
C THR A 17 -10.07 15.64 0.36
N ALA A 18 -11.35 15.50 0.69
CA ALA A 18 -11.80 14.72 1.84
C ALA A 18 -11.25 13.28 1.77
N ALA A 19 -11.08 12.64 2.93
CA ALA A 19 -10.59 11.27 2.97
C ALA A 19 -11.48 10.33 2.14
N ALA A 20 -10.83 9.53 1.30
CA ALA A 20 -11.51 8.73 0.31
C ALA A 20 -12.16 7.51 0.97
N ALA A 21 -13.46 7.32 0.71
CA ALA A 21 -14.20 6.16 1.19
C ALA A 21 -13.60 4.86 0.62
N PRO A 22 -13.77 3.71 1.33
CA PRO A 22 -13.48 2.41 0.76
C PRO A 22 -14.10 2.24 -0.62
N VAL A 23 -13.36 1.60 -1.52
CA VAL A 23 -13.88 1.25 -2.83
C VAL A 23 -14.83 0.08 -2.66
N ASP A 24 -16.11 0.34 -2.87
CA ASP A 24 -17.16 -0.68 -2.90
C ASP A 24 -17.16 -1.40 -4.26
N PRO A 25 -16.77 -2.69 -4.33
CA PRO A 25 -16.69 -3.42 -5.58
C PRO A 25 -18.02 -3.48 -6.33
N ASP A 26 -19.15 -3.53 -5.63
CA ASP A 26 -20.48 -3.66 -6.25
C ASP A 26 -20.94 -2.35 -6.93
N SER A 27 -20.28 -1.23 -6.60
CA SER A 27 -20.58 0.09 -7.15
C SER A 27 -19.69 0.48 -8.34
N LEU A 28 -18.70 -0.35 -8.70
CA LEU A 28 -17.70 -0.01 -9.71
C LEU A 28 -18.26 -0.04 -11.13
N ASN A 29 -18.03 1.04 -11.87
CA ASN A 29 -18.12 1.06 -13.32
C ASN A 29 -16.75 0.71 -13.90
N LEU A 30 -16.58 -0.57 -14.24
CA LEU A 30 -15.32 -1.14 -14.73
C LEU A 30 -14.79 -0.47 -16.02
N ARG A 31 -15.64 0.19 -16.81
CA ARG A 31 -15.23 0.92 -18.02
C ARG A 31 -14.43 2.19 -17.72
N GLN A 32 -14.63 2.78 -16.54
CA GLN A 32 -14.05 4.08 -16.16
C GLN A 32 -13.66 4.14 -14.68
N TRP A 33 -13.18 3.01 -14.14
CA TRP A 33 -12.96 2.87 -12.71
C TRP A 33 -11.85 3.79 -12.21
N MET A 34 -10.78 4.03 -12.98
CA MET A 34 -9.69 4.90 -12.54
C MET A 34 -10.19 6.33 -12.30
N TRP A 35 -11.03 6.83 -13.19
CA TRP A 35 -11.72 8.10 -12.99
C TRP A 35 -12.71 8.06 -11.80
N GLN A 36 -13.50 7.00 -11.70
CA GLN A 36 -14.50 6.87 -10.63
C GLN A 36 -13.88 6.96 -9.24
N ILE A 37 -12.76 6.27 -9.02
CA ILE A 37 -12.06 6.24 -7.73
C ILE A 37 -10.87 7.20 -7.64
N ARG A 38 -10.81 8.23 -8.50
CA ARG A 38 -9.73 9.24 -8.52
C ARG A 38 -9.46 9.93 -7.17
N ASP A 39 -10.46 10.03 -6.30
CA ASP A 39 -10.27 10.61 -4.96
C ASP A 39 -9.44 9.67 -4.06
N VAL A 40 -9.50 8.35 -4.31
CA VAL A 40 -8.62 7.35 -3.69
C VAL A 40 -7.26 7.32 -4.39
N ILE A 41 -7.24 7.46 -5.73
CA ILE A 41 -6.06 7.09 -6.53
C ILE A 41 -5.24 8.24 -7.11
N GLY A 42 -5.75 9.47 -7.03
CA GLY A 42 -5.26 10.62 -7.78
C GLY A 42 -3.78 10.92 -7.54
N ASP A 43 -3.42 11.05 -6.27
CA ASP A 43 -2.04 11.38 -5.87
C ASP A 43 -1.18 10.13 -5.64
N ARG A 44 -1.67 8.95 -6.03
CA ARG A 44 -0.93 7.70 -5.88
C ARG A 44 -0.05 7.43 -7.09
N PRO A 45 1.23 7.06 -6.90
CA PRO A 45 2.09 6.57 -7.97
C PRO A 45 1.41 5.45 -8.76
N LEU A 46 1.52 5.48 -10.09
CA LEU A 46 0.83 4.53 -10.94
C LEU A 46 1.25 3.09 -10.64
N ASN A 47 2.51 2.85 -10.27
CA ASN A 47 3.02 1.54 -9.84
C ASN A 47 2.57 1.10 -8.42
N LYS A 48 1.65 1.84 -7.80
CA LYS A 48 0.99 1.53 -6.53
C LYS A 48 -0.53 1.50 -6.64
N ILE A 49 -1.04 1.55 -7.87
CA ILE A 49 -2.48 1.40 -8.15
C ILE A 49 -2.72 -0.05 -8.55
N VAL A 50 -3.44 -0.82 -7.72
CA VAL A 50 -3.75 -2.21 -8.04
C VAL A 50 -4.73 -2.25 -9.22
N MET A 51 -4.38 -2.92 -10.31
CA MET A 51 -5.17 -2.96 -11.53
C MET A 51 -5.27 -4.38 -12.12
N PRO A 52 -6.43 -4.74 -12.69
CA PRO A 52 -6.57 -6.00 -13.43
C PRO A 52 -5.76 -5.97 -14.73
N GLY A 53 -5.16 -7.10 -15.10
CA GLY A 53 -4.43 -7.28 -16.35
C GLY A 53 -4.84 -8.53 -17.11
N SER A 54 -4.89 -8.44 -18.44
CA SER A 54 -5.16 -9.55 -19.34
C SER A 54 -3.86 -10.23 -19.75
N HIS A 55 -3.72 -11.53 -19.47
CA HIS A 55 -2.65 -12.34 -20.04
C HIS A 55 -2.96 -12.76 -21.47
N ASP A 56 -1.98 -12.58 -22.35
CA ASP A 56 -2.10 -12.87 -23.78
C ASP A 56 -3.43 -12.35 -24.34
N ALA A 57 -3.67 -11.04 -24.20
CA ALA A 57 -4.96 -10.40 -24.42
C ALA A 57 -5.59 -10.71 -25.80
N GLY A 58 -4.74 -10.96 -26.80
CA GLY A 58 -5.14 -11.29 -28.17
C GLY A 58 -5.48 -12.75 -28.44
N SER A 59 -5.44 -13.64 -27.42
CA SER A 59 -5.63 -15.09 -27.59
C SER A 59 -7.08 -15.50 -27.86
N TRP A 60 -8.05 -14.63 -27.59
CA TRP A 60 -9.50 -14.92 -27.67
C TRP A 60 -9.96 -15.41 -29.05
N SER A 61 -9.26 -14.99 -30.10
CA SER A 61 -9.59 -15.32 -31.49
C SER A 61 -8.85 -16.55 -32.03
N ILE A 62 -8.03 -17.24 -31.20
CA ILE A 62 -7.33 -18.47 -31.57
C ILE A 62 -8.32 -19.61 -31.79
N THR A 63 -8.10 -20.37 -32.86
CA THR A 63 -8.78 -21.63 -33.13
C THR A 63 -7.77 -22.68 -33.60
N ASP A 64 -8.20 -23.92 -33.79
CA ASP A 64 -7.41 -24.97 -34.43
C ASP A 64 -7.13 -24.70 -35.94
N LYS A 65 -7.73 -23.64 -36.51
CA LYS A 65 -7.69 -23.32 -37.95
C LYS A 65 -7.08 -21.96 -38.28
N THR A 66 -6.73 -21.16 -37.29
CA THR A 66 -6.24 -19.78 -37.50
C THR A 66 -4.79 -19.72 -37.98
N GLY A 67 -4.12 -20.87 -38.11
CA GLY A 67 -2.75 -20.99 -38.59
C GLY A 67 -1.73 -20.97 -37.45
N VAL A 68 -0.45 -20.94 -37.82
CA VAL A 68 0.67 -21.08 -36.88
C VAL A 68 1.65 -19.91 -37.07
N CYS A 69 2.13 -19.37 -35.96
CA CYS A 69 3.24 -18.43 -35.96
C CYS A 69 4.53 -19.21 -36.17
N ASP A 70 5.15 -19.13 -37.36
CA ASP A 70 6.30 -19.96 -37.70
C ASP A 70 7.53 -19.75 -36.80
N THR A 71 7.61 -18.57 -36.20
CA THR A 71 8.74 -18.13 -35.37
C THR A 71 8.47 -18.27 -33.87
N ALA A 72 7.29 -18.78 -33.47
CA ALA A 72 6.97 -19.03 -32.08
C ALA A 72 7.64 -20.31 -31.56
N GLY A 73 7.95 -20.37 -30.26
CA GLY A 73 8.64 -21.50 -29.63
C GLY A 73 7.87 -22.82 -29.76
N GLN A 74 6.54 -22.76 -29.79
CA GLN A 74 5.64 -23.92 -29.86
C GLN A 74 5.02 -24.09 -31.26
N ALA A 75 5.62 -23.52 -32.30
CA ALA A 75 5.12 -23.62 -33.67
C ALA A 75 5.01 -25.08 -34.16
N GLN A 76 5.97 -25.93 -33.79
CA GLN A 76 5.94 -27.34 -34.18
C GLN A 76 4.77 -28.09 -33.52
N LEU A 77 4.52 -27.87 -32.22
CA LEU A 77 3.36 -28.42 -31.54
C LEU A 77 2.06 -27.99 -32.24
N ALA A 78 1.95 -26.71 -32.61
CA ALA A 78 0.76 -26.20 -33.27
C ALA A 78 0.53 -26.78 -34.67
N ARG A 79 1.60 -27.20 -35.36
CA ARG A 79 1.50 -27.92 -36.64
C ARG A 79 1.09 -29.39 -36.45
N ASP A 80 1.71 -30.06 -35.50
CA ASP A 80 1.52 -31.50 -35.29
C ASP A 80 0.18 -31.80 -34.61
N PHE A 81 -0.26 -30.92 -33.70
CA PHE A 81 -1.45 -31.09 -32.86
C PHE A 81 -2.23 -29.77 -32.72
N PRO A 82 -2.84 -29.25 -33.81
CA PRO A 82 -3.47 -27.93 -33.82
C PRO A 82 -4.62 -27.79 -32.80
N GLN A 83 -5.41 -28.83 -32.54
CA GLN A 83 -6.48 -28.74 -31.54
C GLN A 83 -5.94 -28.64 -30.10
N ILE A 84 -4.92 -29.45 -29.76
CA ILE A 84 -4.28 -29.39 -28.44
C ILE A 84 -3.65 -28.01 -28.25
N ALA A 85 -2.89 -27.54 -29.25
CA ALA A 85 -2.26 -26.23 -29.21
C ALA A 85 -3.27 -25.10 -29.02
N ALA A 86 -4.39 -25.11 -29.75
CA ALA A 86 -5.45 -24.12 -29.58
C ALA A 86 -6.10 -24.18 -28.18
N ALA A 87 -6.41 -25.38 -27.69
CA ALA A 87 -7.03 -25.57 -26.36
C ALA A 87 -6.16 -25.05 -25.21
N ILE A 88 -4.82 -25.11 -25.36
CA ILE A 88 -3.87 -24.63 -24.37
C ILE A 88 -3.39 -23.18 -24.56
N SER A 89 -3.79 -22.54 -25.66
CA SER A 89 -3.33 -21.18 -26.01
C SER A 89 -4.39 -20.10 -25.81
N ILE A 90 -5.64 -20.46 -25.51
CA ILE A 90 -6.72 -19.49 -25.28
C ILE A 90 -6.76 -19.11 -23.79
N THR A 91 -6.34 -17.89 -23.49
CA THR A 91 -6.31 -17.33 -22.12
C THR A 91 -7.39 -16.28 -21.89
N GLN A 92 -8.04 -15.78 -22.93
CA GLN A 92 -9.17 -14.84 -22.83
C GLN A 92 -10.35 -15.35 -23.66
N MET A 93 -11.58 -15.10 -23.21
CA MET A 93 -12.77 -15.52 -23.96
C MET A 93 -13.30 -14.44 -24.91
N THR A 94 -13.07 -13.17 -24.60
CA THR A 94 -13.70 -12.04 -25.28
C THR A 94 -12.68 -11.11 -25.97
N PRO A 95 -13.12 -10.32 -26.96
CA PRO A 95 -12.25 -9.35 -27.63
C PRO A 95 -11.59 -8.38 -26.65
N ILE A 96 -10.43 -7.85 -27.02
CA ILE A 96 -9.64 -6.93 -26.16
C ILE A 96 -10.47 -5.74 -25.65
N LYS A 97 -11.40 -5.22 -26.46
CA LYS A 97 -12.32 -4.14 -26.02
C LYS A 97 -13.20 -4.54 -24.85
N GLU A 98 -13.71 -5.76 -24.83
CA GLU A 98 -14.54 -6.24 -23.73
C GLU A 98 -13.69 -6.53 -22.49
N GLN A 99 -12.46 -7.01 -22.66
CA GLN A 99 -11.50 -7.11 -21.55
C GLN A 99 -11.23 -5.74 -20.89
N LEU A 100 -11.07 -4.67 -21.70
CA LEU A 100 -10.96 -3.29 -21.22
C LEU A 100 -12.26 -2.81 -20.54
N ASN A 101 -13.43 -3.12 -21.11
CA ASN A 101 -14.72 -2.80 -20.50
C ASN A 101 -14.95 -3.51 -19.16
N SER A 102 -14.38 -4.71 -19.01
CA SER A 102 -14.38 -5.52 -17.80
C SER A 102 -13.29 -5.12 -16.81
N GLY A 103 -12.59 -3.99 -17.03
CA GLY A 103 -11.70 -3.36 -16.04
C GLY A 103 -10.21 -3.52 -16.27
N SER A 104 -9.79 -4.30 -17.28
CA SER A 104 -8.37 -4.48 -17.61
C SER A 104 -7.67 -3.17 -17.91
N ARG A 105 -6.52 -2.91 -17.28
CA ARG A 105 -5.64 -1.75 -17.57
C ARG A 105 -4.20 -2.17 -17.85
N TYR A 106 -3.98 -3.47 -17.99
CA TYR A 106 -2.71 -4.05 -18.42
C TYR A 106 -2.99 -5.11 -19.48
N LEU A 107 -2.33 -5.02 -20.63
CA LEU A 107 -2.46 -5.98 -21.73
C LEU A 107 -1.09 -6.58 -22.03
N ASP A 108 -0.91 -7.88 -21.76
CA ASP A 108 0.17 -8.66 -22.38
C ASP A 108 -0.23 -8.93 -23.84
N LEU A 109 0.39 -8.20 -24.77
CA LEU A 109 0.06 -8.21 -26.18
C LEU A 109 1.21 -8.83 -26.98
N ARG A 110 0.93 -10.00 -27.55
CA ARG A 110 1.90 -10.74 -28.35
C ARG A 110 1.49 -10.77 -29.82
N LEU A 111 2.38 -10.28 -30.68
CA LEU A 111 2.17 -10.15 -32.12
C LEU A 111 3.16 -11.00 -32.91
N CYS A 112 2.66 -11.76 -33.87
CA CYS A 112 3.46 -12.54 -34.81
C CYS A 112 3.34 -11.96 -36.23
N LYS A 113 4.48 -11.78 -36.90
CA LYS A 113 4.49 -11.40 -38.32
C LYS A 113 4.51 -12.65 -39.19
N GLN A 114 3.44 -12.85 -39.94
CA GLN A 114 3.28 -13.97 -40.87
C GLN A 114 2.87 -13.45 -42.24
N ASN A 115 3.63 -13.79 -43.29
CA ASN A 115 3.35 -13.40 -44.67
C ASN A 115 3.12 -11.88 -44.85
N GLY A 116 3.93 -11.06 -44.18
CA GLY A 116 3.85 -9.59 -44.25
C GLY A 116 2.68 -8.97 -43.47
N LYS A 117 1.91 -9.76 -42.72
CA LYS A 117 0.80 -9.29 -41.88
C LYS A 117 1.04 -9.62 -40.42
N TRP A 118 0.42 -8.85 -39.54
CA TRP A 118 0.54 -9.01 -38.09
C TRP A 118 -0.72 -9.64 -37.51
N TYR A 119 -0.53 -10.70 -36.74
CA TYR A 119 -1.58 -11.43 -36.06
C TYR A 119 -1.27 -11.48 -34.57
N THR A 120 -2.29 -11.59 -33.73
CA THR A 120 -2.08 -12.01 -32.34
C THR A 120 -1.59 -13.47 -32.33
N TYR A 121 -0.91 -13.90 -31.29
CA TYR A 121 -0.55 -15.31 -31.10
C TYR A 121 -0.33 -15.63 -29.62
N HIS A 122 -0.44 -16.89 -29.25
CA HIS A 122 -0.03 -17.37 -27.93
C HIS A 122 0.48 -18.81 -28.06
N GLY A 123 1.64 -19.13 -27.47
CA GLY A 123 2.31 -20.42 -27.62
C GLY A 123 2.81 -20.67 -29.04
N GLY A 124 1.91 -21.00 -29.96
CA GLY A 124 2.21 -21.30 -31.36
C GLY A 124 1.07 -20.92 -32.32
N PRO A 125 -0.20 -21.21 -32.00
CA PRO A 125 -1.33 -20.80 -32.84
C PRO A 125 -1.43 -19.28 -33.02
N LEU A 126 -1.78 -18.88 -34.24
CA LEU A 126 -2.17 -17.50 -34.54
C LEU A 126 -3.59 -17.24 -34.05
N GLY A 127 -3.87 -16.00 -33.67
CA GLY A 127 -5.21 -15.46 -33.51
C GLY A 127 -5.60 -14.57 -34.68
N GLY A 128 -6.36 -13.53 -34.38
CA GLY A 128 -6.90 -12.59 -35.34
C GLY A 128 -5.85 -11.66 -35.96
N LEU A 129 -6.21 -11.08 -37.11
CA LEU A 129 -5.43 -10.02 -37.74
C LEU A 129 -5.40 -8.80 -36.80
N PHE A 130 -4.20 -8.34 -36.43
CA PHE A 130 -4.05 -7.28 -35.45
C PHE A 130 -4.05 -5.88 -36.07
N PHE A 131 -3.23 -5.63 -37.10
CA PHE A 131 -3.24 -4.36 -37.84
C PHE A 131 -4.12 -4.45 -39.08
N ASP A 132 -4.62 -3.31 -39.56
CA ASP A 132 -5.43 -3.25 -40.78
C ASP A 132 -4.66 -3.83 -41.97
N ASP A 133 -5.34 -4.61 -42.81
CA ASP A 133 -4.78 -5.10 -44.06
C ASP A 133 -5.10 -4.10 -45.19
N PRO A 134 -4.13 -3.27 -45.63
CA PRO A 134 -4.38 -2.25 -46.64
C PRO A 134 -4.74 -2.85 -48.00
N ALA A 135 -4.35 -4.11 -48.27
CA ALA A 135 -4.63 -4.75 -49.55
C ALA A 135 -6.10 -5.19 -49.68
N THR A 136 -6.73 -5.56 -48.56
CA THR A 136 -8.13 -6.04 -48.55
C THR A 136 -9.10 -5.06 -47.91
N GLY A 137 -8.59 -4.04 -47.22
CA GLY A 137 -9.39 -3.14 -46.37
C GLY A 137 -9.90 -3.81 -45.09
N ARG A 138 -9.44 -5.03 -44.77
CA ARG A 138 -9.88 -5.74 -43.57
C ARG A 138 -9.35 -5.03 -42.32
N ARG A 139 -10.28 -4.64 -41.45
CA ARG A 139 -9.98 -4.00 -40.16
C ARG A 139 -9.34 -5.00 -39.19
N GLY A 140 -8.26 -4.59 -38.53
CA GLY A 140 -7.58 -5.37 -37.48
C GLY A 140 -8.02 -5.00 -36.06
N GLU A 141 -7.68 -5.84 -35.08
CA GLU A 141 -8.05 -5.66 -33.66
C GLU A 141 -7.48 -4.38 -33.01
N ILE A 142 -6.38 -3.80 -33.52
CA ILE A 142 -5.80 -2.55 -33.00
C ILE A 142 -6.80 -1.39 -32.93
N ASN A 143 -7.78 -1.39 -33.83
CA ASN A 143 -8.77 -0.32 -33.91
C ASN A 143 -9.66 -0.30 -32.67
N ASP A 144 -9.96 -1.46 -32.10
CA ASP A 144 -10.81 -1.56 -30.92
C ASP A 144 -10.11 -0.97 -29.69
N ILE A 145 -8.80 -1.18 -29.59
CA ILE A 145 -7.94 -0.57 -28.57
C ILE A 145 -7.90 0.96 -28.76
N ALA A 146 -7.60 1.42 -29.98
CA ALA A 146 -7.48 2.85 -30.28
C ALA A 146 -8.79 3.62 -30.06
N GLU A 147 -9.92 3.06 -30.48
CA GLU A 147 -11.25 3.63 -30.22
C GLU A 147 -11.56 3.67 -28.73
N TRP A 148 -11.29 2.58 -28.00
CA TRP A 148 -11.54 2.55 -26.56
C TRP A 148 -10.72 3.61 -25.81
N ILE A 149 -9.42 3.74 -26.10
CA ILE A 149 -8.55 4.76 -25.49
C ILE A 149 -9.04 6.18 -25.80
N ARG A 150 -9.50 6.42 -27.03
CA ARG A 150 -10.05 7.74 -27.42
C ARG A 150 -11.30 8.07 -26.62
N ASP A 151 -12.16 7.08 -26.40
CA ASP A 151 -13.45 7.25 -25.74
C ASP A 151 -13.32 7.26 -24.19
N HIS A 152 -12.16 6.85 -23.65
CA HIS A 152 -11.86 6.81 -22.21
C HIS A 152 -10.53 7.52 -21.87
N PRO A 153 -10.43 8.85 -22.09
CA PRO A 153 -9.17 9.60 -21.87
C PRO A 153 -8.69 9.62 -20.40
N ASP A 154 -9.57 9.22 -19.47
CA ASP A 154 -9.35 9.23 -18.03
C ASP A 154 -8.81 7.91 -17.48
N GLU A 155 -8.68 6.92 -18.36
CA GLU A 155 -8.14 5.62 -18.05
C GLU A 155 -6.72 5.50 -18.64
N ILE A 156 -5.83 4.85 -17.89
CA ILE A 156 -4.44 4.62 -18.31
C ILE A 156 -4.29 3.12 -18.58
N VAL A 157 -3.90 2.76 -19.80
CA VAL A 157 -3.69 1.36 -20.22
C VAL A 157 -2.22 1.10 -20.45
N THR A 158 -1.68 0.09 -19.78
CA THR A 158 -0.33 -0.42 -20.05
C THR A 158 -0.41 -1.53 -21.08
N ILE A 159 0.36 -1.43 -22.16
CA ILE A 159 0.50 -2.45 -23.19
C ILE A 159 1.93 -2.98 -23.13
N GLU A 160 2.09 -4.22 -22.70
CA GLU A 160 3.37 -4.93 -22.84
C GLU A 160 3.42 -5.60 -24.20
N LEU A 161 4.28 -5.07 -25.09
CA LEU A 161 4.42 -5.57 -26.46
C LEU A 161 5.52 -6.63 -26.55
N ARG A 162 5.15 -7.81 -27.06
CA ARG A 162 6.08 -8.85 -27.48
C ARG A 162 5.88 -9.13 -28.97
N THR A 163 6.96 -9.17 -29.73
CA THR A 163 6.91 -9.53 -31.16
C THR A 163 7.66 -10.82 -31.45
N SER A 164 7.08 -11.63 -32.33
CA SER A 164 7.69 -12.78 -32.98
C SER A 164 7.78 -12.49 -34.48
N VAL A 165 9.00 -12.44 -35.01
CA VAL A 165 9.27 -12.03 -36.39
C VAL A 165 10.28 -12.99 -37.03
N PRO A 166 10.28 -13.13 -38.36
CA PRO A 166 11.32 -13.87 -39.07
C PRO A 166 12.72 -13.40 -38.67
N PRO A 167 13.71 -14.32 -38.63
CA PRO A 167 15.10 -13.94 -38.41
C PRO A 167 15.60 -13.02 -39.53
N ASP A 168 16.68 -12.29 -39.24
CA ASP A 168 17.26 -11.38 -40.22
C ASP A 168 17.60 -12.11 -41.53
N SER A 169 17.13 -11.52 -42.62
CA SER A 169 17.24 -12.05 -43.97
C SER A 169 18.06 -11.15 -44.90
N ASP A 170 18.61 -10.01 -44.41
CA ASP A 170 19.45 -9.14 -45.21
C ASP A 170 20.86 -9.75 -45.39
N PRO A 171 21.25 -10.14 -46.62
CA PRO A 171 22.56 -10.74 -46.86
C PRO A 171 23.73 -9.74 -46.68
N SER A 172 23.46 -8.44 -46.66
CA SER A 172 24.47 -7.39 -46.54
C SER A 172 24.94 -7.13 -45.11
N GLN A 173 24.14 -7.52 -44.11
CA GLN A 173 24.32 -7.16 -42.69
C GLN A 173 24.35 -5.65 -42.39
N GLU A 174 23.99 -4.80 -43.37
CA GLU A 174 23.91 -3.35 -43.18
C GLU A 174 22.64 -2.92 -42.45
N ARG A 175 21.61 -3.78 -42.45
CA ARG A 175 20.34 -3.61 -41.74
C ARG A 175 19.93 -4.93 -41.10
N ASP A 176 19.09 -4.84 -40.08
CA ASP A 176 18.52 -6.01 -39.39
C ASP A 176 17.00 -6.01 -39.64
N THR A 177 16.56 -6.87 -40.56
CA THR A 177 15.15 -6.94 -40.97
C THR A 177 14.21 -7.38 -39.85
N ALA A 178 14.70 -8.14 -38.86
CA ALA A 178 13.92 -8.50 -37.68
C ALA A 178 13.69 -7.29 -36.76
N VAL A 179 14.70 -6.41 -36.63
CA VAL A 179 14.55 -5.13 -35.93
C VAL A 179 13.61 -4.18 -36.68
N GLU A 180 13.69 -4.12 -38.00
CA GLU A 180 12.78 -3.32 -38.83
C GLU A 180 11.32 -3.76 -38.66
N ASP A 181 11.05 -5.07 -38.68
CA ASP A 181 9.72 -5.62 -38.44
C ASP A 181 9.20 -5.27 -37.04
N HIS A 182 10.03 -5.44 -36.01
CA HIS A 182 9.65 -5.03 -34.65
C HIS A 182 9.32 -3.52 -34.58
N LEU A 183 10.15 -2.67 -35.18
CA LEU A 183 9.92 -1.22 -35.27
C LEU A 183 8.65 -0.87 -36.06
N GLU A 184 8.31 -1.65 -37.08
CA GLU A 184 7.05 -1.50 -37.82
C GLU A 184 5.84 -1.69 -36.90
N ALA A 185 5.80 -2.79 -36.12
CA ALA A 185 4.69 -3.05 -35.20
C ALA A 185 4.52 -1.91 -34.18
N VAL A 186 5.64 -1.45 -33.61
CA VAL A 186 5.69 -0.31 -32.69
C VAL A 186 5.12 0.96 -33.34
N ARG A 187 5.56 1.28 -34.56
CA ARG A 187 5.09 2.47 -35.30
C ARG A 187 3.61 2.37 -35.63
N LEU A 188 3.14 1.23 -36.14
CA LEU A 188 1.73 1.01 -36.48
C LEU A 188 0.83 1.17 -35.24
N LEU A 189 1.28 0.69 -34.07
CA LEU A 189 0.55 0.86 -32.81
C LEU A 189 0.51 2.34 -32.38
N GLY A 190 1.64 3.03 -32.43
CA GLY A 190 1.74 4.47 -32.15
C GLY A 190 0.90 5.34 -33.09
N ASP A 191 0.92 5.05 -34.39
CA ASP A 191 0.15 5.76 -35.41
C ASP A 191 -1.36 5.56 -35.22
N LYS A 192 -1.78 4.33 -34.88
CA LYS A 192 -3.20 4.00 -34.75
C LYS A 192 -3.82 4.55 -33.46
N ILE A 193 -3.10 4.47 -32.34
CA ILE A 193 -3.55 5.00 -31.04
C ILE A 193 -3.38 6.52 -30.96
N GLY A 194 -2.31 7.03 -31.58
CA GLY A 194 -1.89 8.43 -31.51
C GLY A 194 -0.83 8.65 -30.43
N THR A 195 0.40 8.96 -30.87
CA THR A 195 1.58 9.15 -29.99
C THR A 195 1.40 10.25 -28.94
N SER A 196 0.54 11.25 -29.18
CA SER A 196 0.18 12.27 -28.19
C SER A 196 -0.50 11.73 -26.92
N ARG A 197 -1.04 10.51 -26.96
CA ARG A 197 -1.66 9.82 -25.81
C ARG A 197 -0.70 8.87 -25.09
N MET A 198 0.49 8.67 -25.63
CA MET A 198 1.50 7.78 -25.07
C MET A 198 2.30 8.51 -23.99
N ALA A 199 2.61 7.81 -22.91
CA ALA A 199 3.40 8.35 -21.80
C ALA A 199 4.86 8.56 -22.23
N ASP A 200 5.32 9.81 -22.16
CA ASP A 200 6.71 10.18 -22.42
C ASP A 200 7.61 9.71 -21.26
N ARG A 201 8.55 8.79 -21.56
CA ARG A 201 9.44 8.12 -20.59
C ARG A 201 10.45 9.06 -19.93
N ASP A 202 10.67 10.23 -20.53
CA ASP A 202 11.60 11.25 -20.02
C ASP A 202 10.89 12.24 -19.07
N LYS A 203 9.54 12.23 -19.06
CA LYS A 203 8.71 13.09 -18.20
C LYS A 203 7.95 12.33 -17.13
N LEU A 204 7.61 11.07 -17.42
CA LEU A 204 6.82 10.20 -16.56
C LEU A 204 7.63 8.94 -16.23
N SER A 205 7.36 8.41 -15.05
CA SER A 205 7.95 7.17 -14.53
C SER A 205 6.86 6.30 -13.91
N PRO A 206 7.13 5.02 -13.60
CA PRO A 206 6.20 4.21 -12.82
C PRO A 206 5.82 4.86 -11.47
N THR A 207 6.71 5.71 -10.92
CA THR A 207 6.50 6.46 -9.68
C THR A 207 5.73 7.78 -9.85
N SER A 208 5.43 8.20 -11.08
CA SER A 208 4.54 9.35 -11.33
C SER A 208 3.10 9.01 -10.94
N THR A 209 2.37 9.99 -10.41
CA THR A 209 1.01 9.80 -9.89
C THR A 209 -0.04 9.73 -11.01
N TYR A 210 -1.20 9.12 -10.75
CA TYR A 210 -2.34 9.15 -11.70
C TYR A 210 -2.63 10.58 -12.20
N ASN A 211 -2.68 11.55 -11.28
CA ASN A 211 -2.89 12.95 -11.61
C ASN A 211 -1.79 13.53 -12.52
N GLN A 212 -0.53 13.11 -12.37
CA GLN A 212 0.56 13.52 -13.26
C GLN A 212 0.42 12.94 -14.66
N PHE A 213 0.05 11.66 -14.80
CA PHE A 213 -0.24 11.06 -16.11
C PHE A 213 -1.39 11.78 -16.82
N ARG A 214 -2.46 12.07 -16.06
CA ARG A 214 -3.64 12.80 -16.54
C ARG A 214 -3.29 14.23 -16.98
N ALA A 215 -2.50 14.94 -16.18
CA ALA A 215 -2.03 16.28 -16.52
C ALA A 215 -1.13 16.30 -17.77
N ALA A 216 -0.40 15.22 -18.03
CA ALA A 216 0.39 15.03 -19.25
C ALA A 216 -0.45 14.63 -20.47
N GLY A 217 -1.76 14.35 -20.31
CA GLY A 217 -2.62 13.85 -21.38
C GLY A 217 -2.31 12.40 -21.80
N ALA A 218 -1.56 11.66 -20.98
CA ALA A 218 -1.16 10.29 -21.26
C ALA A 218 -2.26 9.31 -20.83
N SER A 219 -2.68 8.46 -21.77
CA SER A 219 -3.66 7.37 -21.57
C SER A 219 -3.06 5.99 -21.85
N VAL A 220 -1.83 5.93 -22.38
CA VAL A 220 -1.17 4.65 -22.71
C VAL A 220 0.27 4.62 -22.26
N ILE A 221 0.71 3.50 -21.71
CA ILE A 221 2.11 3.17 -21.49
C ILE A 221 2.45 1.99 -22.39
N LEU A 222 3.36 2.18 -23.34
CA LEU A 222 3.84 1.11 -24.20
C LEU A 222 5.17 0.57 -23.66
N LEU A 223 5.16 -0.64 -23.11
CA LEU A 223 6.36 -1.36 -22.70
C LEU A 223 6.88 -2.22 -23.86
N ASP A 224 8.10 -1.94 -24.34
CA ASP A 224 8.78 -2.75 -25.35
C ASP A 224 9.68 -3.79 -24.66
N THR A 225 9.42 -5.07 -24.90
CA THR A 225 10.21 -6.18 -24.35
C THR A 225 11.50 -6.47 -25.11
N ARG A 226 11.63 -6.02 -26.36
CA ARG A 226 12.84 -6.19 -27.18
C ARG A 226 13.88 -5.12 -26.88
N ASN A 227 13.48 -3.98 -26.32
CA ASN A 227 14.32 -2.81 -26.02
C ASN A 227 15.12 -2.35 -27.24
N ARG A 228 14.45 -2.21 -28.39
CA ARG A 228 15.11 -1.89 -29.67
C ARG A 228 14.77 -0.50 -30.20
N THR A 229 14.15 0.35 -29.37
CA THR A 229 13.56 1.62 -29.81
C THR A 229 13.97 2.82 -28.95
N ASP A 230 14.20 3.96 -29.63
CA ASP A 230 14.62 5.22 -28.99
C ASP A 230 13.50 6.26 -28.90
N TYR A 231 12.28 5.92 -29.32
CA TYR A 231 11.16 6.83 -29.21
C TYR A 231 10.88 7.18 -27.73
N PRO A 232 10.72 8.47 -27.37
CA PRO A 232 10.53 8.88 -25.98
C PRO A 232 9.22 8.35 -25.39
N TRP A 233 8.24 8.02 -26.23
CA TRP A 233 6.95 7.45 -25.81
C TRP A 233 6.97 5.91 -25.64
N ILE A 234 8.15 5.28 -25.63
CA ILE A 234 8.31 3.82 -25.48
C ILE A 234 9.21 3.47 -24.30
N TRP A 235 8.71 2.60 -23.44
CA TRP A 235 9.32 2.28 -22.16
C TRP A 235 10.02 0.91 -22.23
N PRO A 236 11.30 0.79 -21.84
CA PRO A 236 11.99 -0.49 -21.89
C PRO A 236 11.50 -1.45 -20.78
N ALA A 237 10.92 -2.59 -21.14
CA ALA A 237 10.19 -3.45 -20.20
C ALA A 237 11.06 -3.92 -19.03
N GLY A 238 12.29 -4.42 -19.28
CA GLY A 238 13.18 -4.93 -18.22
C GLY A 238 13.61 -3.88 -17.19
N SER A 239 13.54 -2.59 -17.55
CA SER A 239 13.83 -1.48 -16.64
C SER A 239 12.60 -0.95 -15.91
N ARG A 240 11.39 -1.27 -16.39
CA ARG A 240 10.12 -0.71 -15.89
C ARG A 240 9.19 -1.74 -15.29
N MET A 241 9.42 -3.03 -15.49
CA MET A 241 8.56 -4.11 -15.01
C MET A 241 9.37 -5.28 -14.45
N GLU A 242 8.79 -5.95 -13.46
CA GLU A 242 9.27 -7.20 -12.89
C GLU A 242 8.10 -8.12 -12.53
N THR A 243 8.36 -9.42 -12.43
CA THR A 243 7.37 -10.44 -12.01
C THR A 243 7.77 -11.13 -10.71
N ARG A 244 8.96 -10.84 -10.15
CA ARG A 244 9.46 -11.41 -8.88
C ARG A 244 9.37 -12.95 -8.81
N ASN A 245 9.41 -13.61 -9.96
CA ASN A 245 9.18 -15.05 -10.08
C ASN A 245 7.84 -15.48 -9.44
N SER A 246 6.77 -14.70 -9.62
CA SER A 246 5.41 -15.07 -9.21
C SER A 246 4.84 -16.16 -10.12
N TYR A 247 5.27 -16.21 -11.38
CA TYR A 247 4.97 -17.31 -12.29
C TYR A 247 5.93 -18.47 -12.04
N LEU A 248 5.38 -19.66 -11.83
CA LEU A 248 6.14 -20.90 -11.67
C LEU A 248 6.31 -21.49 -13.08
N GLU A 249 7.51 -21.47 -13.64
CA GLU A 249 7.77 -22.09 -14.94
C GLU A 249 8.72 -23.28 -14.75
N ASN A 250 8.35 -24.44 -15.29
CA ASN A 250 9.23 -25.60 -15.46
C ASN A 250 9.60 -25.78 -16.95
N ALA A 251 10.89 -25.79 -17.27
CA ALA A 251 11.40 -25.50 -18.62
C ALA A 251 11.35 -26.65 -19.65
N ASP A 252 10.76 -27.81 -19.34
CA ASP A 252 10.78 -28.99 -20.24
C ASP A 252 9.38 -29.38 -20.77
N PHE A 253 8.76 -28.44 -21.47
CA PHE A 253 7.42 -28.54 -22.05
C PHE A 253 7.25 -29.73 -23.04
N GLY A 254 8.26 -30.00 -23.87
CA GLY A 254 8.17 -31.02 -24.92
C GLY A 254 8.17 -32.45 -24.38
N SER A 255 8.86 -32.69 -23.27
CA SER A 255 8.87 -34.01 -22.62
C SER A 255 7.55 -34.30 -21.90
N LEU A 256 6.93 -33.29 -21.28
CA LEU A 256 5.65 -33.40 -20.59
C LEU A 256 4.51 -33.85 -21.51
N ILE A 257 4.43 -33.28 -22.73
CA ILE A 257 3.45 -33.69 -23.74
C ILE A 257 3.73 -35.12 -24.21
N LYS A 258 5.00 -35.43 -24.49
CA LYS A 258 5.40 -36.77 -24.92
C LYS A 258 5.03 -37.81 -23.87
N GLU A 259 5.26 -37.51 -22.58
CA GLU A 259 4.91 -38.36 -21.46
C GLU A 259 3.40 -38.59 -21.37
N ALA A 260 2.59 -37.53 -21.43
CA ALA A 260 1.12 -37.63 -21.41
C ALA A 260 0.56 -38.49 -22.57
N ILE A 261 1.15 -38.38 -23.75
CA ILE A 261 0.79 -39.21 -24.92
C ILE A 261 1.23 -40.67 -24.71
N THR A 262 2.41 -40.90 -24.10
CA THR A 262 2.95 -42.26 -23.92
C THR A 262 2.38 -43.01 -22.72
N ASN A 263 1.92 -42.32 -21.66
CA ASN A 263 1.45 -42.90 -20.40
C ASN A 263 0.05 -42.37 -20.01
N PRO A 264 -1.02 -42.77 -20.74
CA PRO A 264 -2.38 -42.24 -20.59
C PRO A 264 -3.16 -42.78 -19.37
N THR A 265 -2.52 -43.09 -18.25
CA THR A 265 -3.22 -43.56 -17.03
C THR A 265 -2.71 -42.94 -15.74
N ALA A 266 -1.75 -42.01 -15.82
CA ALA A 266 -1.17 -41.33 -14.68
C ALA A 266 -1.79 -39.94 -14.47
N SER A 267 -3.08 -39.86 -14.12
CA SER A 267 -3.70 -38.58 -13.72
C SER A 267 -3.63 -38.38 -12.21
N ASN A 268 -3.16 -37.20 -11.79
CA ASN A 268 -3.37 -36.60 -10.47
C ASN A 268 -4.29 -35.39 -10.72
N PRO A 269 -5.18 -34.94 -9.81
CA PRO A 269 -6.05 -33.80 -10.13
C PRO A 269 -5.20 -32.52 -10.24
N ALA A 270 -4.76 -32.15 -11.46
CA ALA A 270 -3.82 -31.05 -11.65
C ALA A 270 -4.42 -29.68 -11.33
N ILE A 271 -5.74 -29.52 -11.37
CA ILE A 271 -6.44 -28.26 -11.10
C ILE A 271 -6.11 -27.73 -9.69
N ASP A 272 -6.37 -28.54 -8.66
CA ASP A 272 -6.07 -28.19 -7.26
C ASP A 272 -4.57 -27.98 -7.04
N LEU A 273 -3.72 -28.76 -7.74
CA LEU A 273 -2.27 -28.60 -7.63
C LEU A 273 -1.77 -27.29 -8.25
N ILE A 274 -2.31 -26.89 -9.40
CA ILE A 274 -2.00 -25.63 -10.09
C ILE A 274 -2.37 -24.47 -9.16
N SER A 275 -3.61 -24.43 -8.71
CA SER A 275 -4.10 -23.33 -7.88
C SER A 275 -3.34 -23.23 -6.58
N ARG A 276 -3.16 -24.34 -5.84
CA ARG A 276 -2.42 -24.31 -4.58
C ARG A 276 -0.98 -23.85 -4.74
N LYS A 277 -0.26 -24.33 -5.76
CA LYS A 277 1.14 -23.91 -5.99
C LYS A 277 1.25 -22.45 -6.39
N ALA A 278 0.41 -21.99 -7.33
CA ALA A 278 0.40 -20.60 -7.78
C ALA A 278 0.05 -19.65 -6.62
N LEU A 279 -1.00 -19.96 -5.85
CA LEU A 279 -1.42 -19.15 -4.71
C LEU A 279 -0.41 -19.16 -3.57
N GLN A 280 0.21 -20.31 -3.28
CA GLN A 280 1.30 -20.38 -2.28
C GLN A 280 2.47 -19.49 -2.69
N ARG A 281 2.88 -19.53 -3.97
CA ARG A 281 3.97 -18.69 -4.46
C ARG A 281 3.63 -17.21 -4.37
N ASN A 282 2.40 -16.85 -4.73
CA ASN A 282 1.91 -15.48 -4.59
C ASN A 282 1.91 -15.03 -3.12
N ASP A 283 1.47 -15.87 -2.19
CA ASP A 283 1.53 -15.59 -0.75
C ASP A 283 2.97 -15.30 -0.28
N GLU A 284 3.96 -16.07 -0.75
CA GLU A 284 5.37 -15.83 -0.44
C GLU A 284 5.87 -14.49 -0.98
N VAL A 285 5.59 -14.21 -2.26
CA VAL A 285 6.03 -12.98 -2.94
C VAL A 285 5.41 -11.75 -2.25
N LEU A 286 4.11 -11.79 -1.96
CA LEU A 286 3.40 -10.69 -1.31
C LEU A 286 3.81 -10.45 0.14
N LYS A 287 4.26 -11.48 0.88
CA LYS A 287 4.70 -11.34 2.27
C LYS A 287 6.14 -10.83 2.41
N THR A 288 7.02 -11.20 1.49
CA THR A 288 8.48 -11.11 1.71
C THR A 288 9.23 -10.22 0.72
N SER A 289 8.64 -9.87 -0.42
CA SER A 289 9.34 -9.15 -1.50
C SER A 289 8.64 -7.84 -1.85
N THR A 290 9.28 -6.71 -1.52
CA THR A 290 8.82 -5.38 -1.94
C THR A 290 9.26 -5.00 -3.35
N GLY A 291 10.20 -5.77 -3.93
CA GLY A 291 10.83 -5.55 -5.24
C GLY A 291 11.46 -4.17 -5.44
N ASP A 292 11.67 -3.78 -6.69
CA ASP A 292 12.15 -2.43 -7.03
C ASP A 292 10.99 -1.43 -6.91
N PRO A 293 11.07 -0.45 -5.99
CA PRO A 293 10.00 0.52 -5.79
C PRO A 293 9.76 1.44 -7.01
N ASN A 294 10.65 1.42 -8.00
CA ASN A 294 10.56 2.26 -9.21
C ASN A 294 10.01 1.52 -10.43
N LYS A 295 9.61 0.25 -10.29
CA LYS A 295 9.06 -0.56 -11.37
C LYS A 295 7.59 -0.90 -11.13
N PHE A 296 6.89 -1.24 -12.19
CA PHE A 296 5.64 -1.99 -12.14
C PHE A 296 5.94 -3.43 -11.70
N PHE A 297 5.01 -4.02 -10.96
CA PHE A 297 5.08 -5.43 -10.60
C PHE A 297 3.79 -6.13 -11.02
N ALA A 298 3.95 -7.13 -11.89
CA ALA A 298 2.90 -8.02 -12.35
C ALA A 298 2.92 -9.31 -11.54
N LEU A 299 1.90 -9.46 -10.69
CA LEU A 299 1.60 -10.70 -9.98
C LEU A 299 0.86 -11.64 -10.94
N SER A 300 1.36 -12.86 -11.09
CA SER A 300 0.71 -13.88 -11.90
C SER A 300 -0.51 -14.46 -11.19
N GLY A 301 -1.70 -14.23 -11.72
CA GLY A 301 -2.92 -14.99 -11.46
C GLY A 301 -3.23 -15.98 -12.59
N ASN A 302 -2.20 -16.39 -13.33
CA ASN A 302 -2.32 -17.27 -14.48
C ASN A 302 -2.21 -18.74 -14.09
N VAL A 303 -2.87 -19.58 -14.87
CA VAL A 303 -2.72 -21.03 -14.79
C VAL A 303 -1.30 -21.39 -15.21
N ASP A 304 -0.59 -22.13 -14.35
CA ASP A 304 0.73 -22.66 -14.68
C ASP A 304 0.61 -23.68 -15.80
N SER A 305 1.04 -23.27 -17.01
CA SER A 305 0.98 -24.12 -18.19
C SER A 305 1.70 -25.45 -17.99
N THR A 306 2.78 -25.48 -17.21
CA THR A 306 3.63 -26.68 -17.06
C THR A 306 2.97 -27.79 -16.25
N LEU A 307 1.99 -27.42 -15.43
CA LEU A 307 1.16 -28.35 -14.67
C LEU A 307 -0.17 -28.65 -15.41
N ALA A 308 -0.67 -27.73 -16.22
CA ALA A 308 -1.92 -27.84 -16.97
C ALA A 308 -1.85 -28.70 -18.24
N ILE A 309 -0.71 -28.66 -18.93
CA ILE A 309 -0.57 -29.28 -20.26
C ILE A 309 -0.67 -30.81 -20.27
N PRO A 310 -0.05 -31.55 -19.34
CA PRO A 310 -0.19 -33.01 -19.33
C PRO A 310 -1.65 -33.46 -19.27
N ASP A 311 -2.44 -32.82 -18.42
CA ASP A 311 -3.87 -33.11 -18.25
C ASP A 311 -4.68 -32.64 -19.47
N ALA A 312 -4.36 -31.47 -20.04
CA ALA A 312 -5.00 -30.99 -21.27
C ALA A 312 -4.78 -31.95 -22.44
N ALA A 313 -3.53 -32.39 -22.64
CA ALA A 313 -3.19 -33.32 -23.70
C ALA A 313 -3.88 -34.68 -23.47
N TYR A 314 -3.90 -35.15 -22.22
CA TYR A 314 -4.59 -36.36 -21.83
C TYR A 314 -6.10 -36.32 -22.13
N ASP A 315 -6.77 -35.27 -21.66
CA ASP A 315 -8.21 -35.13 -21.76
C ASP A 315 -8.67 -34.94 -23.21
N VAL A 316 -7.94 -34.15 -24.01
CA VAL A 316 -8.24 -33.95 -25.44
C VAL A 316 -8.03 -35.25 -26.24
N VAL A 317 -7.00 -36.04 -25.92
CA VAL A 317 -6.75 -37.32 -26.60
C VAL A 317 -7.85 -38.34 -26.29
N ASN A 318 -8.32 -38.41 -25.04
CA ASN A 318 -9.29 -39.44 -24.62
C ASN A 318 -10.76 -39.07 -24.85
N ASN A 319 -11.11 -37.79 -24.76
CA ASN A 319 -12.49 -37.32 -24.90
C ASN A 319 -12.80 -36.76 -26.30
N GLY A 320 -11.82 -36.79 -27.20
CA GLY A 320 -11.92 -36.33 -28.59
C GLY A 320 -11.30 -34.95 -28.80
N MET A 321 -10.80 -34.71 -30.03
CA MET A 321 -10.00 -33.53 -30.37
C MET A 321 -10.75 -32.19 -30.22
N ASP A 322 -12.08 -32.20 -30.12
CA ASP A 322 -12.93 -31.03 -29.85
C ASP A 322 -13.35 -30.91 -28.38
N TYR A 323 -12.68 -31.61 -27.46
CA TYR A 323 -13.05 -31.64 -26.04
C TYR A 323 -13.02 -30.25 -25.41
N LYS A 324 -14.18 -29.84 -24.90
CA LYS A 324 -14.42 -28.57 -24.21
C LYS A 324 -15.21 -28.87 -22.93
N PRO A 325 -14.55 -29.00 -21.77
CA PRO A 325 -15.25 -29.10 -20.49
C PRO A 325 -16.24 -27.94 -20.38
N ASP A 326 -17.51 -28.23 -20.05
CA ASP A 326 -18.58 -27.23 -19.96
C ASP A 326 -18.76 -26.32 -21.20
N GLY A 327 -18.30 -26.76 -22.37
CA GLY A 327 -18.36 -25.98 -23.61
C GLY A 327 -17.31 -24.86 -23.74
N ILE A 328 -16.34 -24.77 -22.84
CA ILE A 328 -15.25 -23.78 -22.87
C ILE A 328 -13.89 -24.41 -23.24
N PRO A 329 -12.96 -23.65 -23.85
CA PRO A 329 -11.58 -24.08 -24.04
C PRO A 329 -10.93 -24.56 -22.75
N TYR A 330 -10.09 -25.58 -22.84
CA TYR A 330 -9.52 -26.26 -21.67
C TYR A 330 -8.77 -25.30 -20.72
N MET A 331 -7.96 -24.39 -21.25
CA MET A 331 -7.27 -23.41 -20.40
C MET A 331 -8.21 -22.44 -19.72
N LEU A 332 -9.32 -22.05 -20.36
CA LEU A 332 -10.33 -21.22 -19.70
C LEU A 332 -11.05 -22.01 -18.61
N TYR A 333 -11.26 -23.31 -18.79
CA TYR A 333 -11.78 -24.17 -17.72
C TYR A 333 -10.85 -24.17 -16.50
N LEU A 334 -9.55 -24.41 -16.70
CA LEU A 334 -8.57 -24.33 -15.60
C LEU A 334 -8.49 -22.95 -14.98
N ALA A 335 -8.52 -21.90 -15.81
CA ALA A 335 -8.50 -20.51 -15.36
C ALA A 335 -9.71 -20.20 -14.50
N ARG A 336 -10.89 -20.73 -14.82
CA ARG A 336 -12.09 -20.55 -14.02
C ARG A 336 -11.94 -21.10 -12.62
N GLU A 337 -11.49 -22.35 -12.51
CA GLU A 337 -11.29 -22.99 -11.20
C GLU A 337 -10.21 -22.25 -10.39
N HIS A 338 -9.11 -21.85 -11.03
CA HIS A 338 -8.07 -21.04 -10.39
C HIS A 338 -8.58 -19.66 -9.94
N ASN A 339 -9.34 -18.98 -10.79
CA ASN A 339 -9.86 -17.65 -10.52
C ASN A 339 -10.85 -17.64 -9.37
N ILE A 340 -11.62 -18.72 -9.16
CA ILE A 340 -12.52 -18.84 -8.00
C ILE A 340 -11.71 -18.80 -6.69
N GLU A 341 -10.62 -19.58 -6.59
CA GLU A 341 -9.75 -19.57 -5.41
C GLU A 341 -8.99 -18.24 -5.26
N LEU A 342 -8.54 -17.66 -6.39
CA LEU A 342 -7.88 -16.36 -6.40
C LEU A 342 -8.83 -15.24 -5.94
N LEU A 343 -10.11 -15.29 -6.33
CA LEU A 343 -11.13 -14.34 -5.90
C LEU A 343 -11.31 -14.35 -4.38
N GLU A 344 -11.33 -15.55 -3.77
CA GLU A 344 -11.39 -15.69 -2.31
C GLU A 344 -10.21 -15.03 -1.61
N LYS A 345 -9.00 -15.15 -2.17
CA LYS A 345 -7.82 -14.45 -1.66
C LYS A 345 -7.96 -12.92 -1.80
N LEU A 346 -8.41 -12.44 -2.95
CA LEU A 346 -8.59 -11.01 -3.26
C LEU A 346 -9.64 -10.32 -2.39
N GLU A 347 -10.70 -11.02 -2.03
CA GLU A 347 -11.77 -10.55 -1.15
C GLU A 347 -11.48 -10.80 0.34
N GLY A 348 -10.66 -11.81 0.64
CA GLY A 348 -10.29 -12.23 1.98
C GLY A 348 -8.89 -11.80 2.38
N GLU A 349 -7.97 -12.76 2.50
CA GLU A 349 -6.66 -12.57 3.15
C GLU A 349 -5.78 -11.48 2.52
N TRP A 350 -5.88 -11.27 1.20
CA TRP A 350 -5.09 -10.23 0.53
C TRP A 350 -5.74 -8.86 0.60
N ARG A 351 -7.03 -8.82 0.95
CA ARG A 351 -7.82 -7.59 0.97
C ARG A 351 -7.13 -6.55 1.82
N THR A 352 -6.86 -5.38 1.24
CA THR A 352 -6.32 -4.21 1.95
C THR A 352 -5.00 -4.43 2.70
N SER A 353 -4.11 -5.37 2.39
CA SER A 353 -2.85 -5.41 3.17
C SER A 353 -1.66 -5.88 2.38
N ALA A 354 -1.72 -7.10 1.85
CA ALA A 354 -0.61 -7.69 1.14
C ALA A 354 -0.55 -7.16 -0.31
N ILE A 355 -1.68 -7.19 -1.01
CA ILE A 355 -1.72 -6.88 -2.44
C ILE A 355 -1.63 -5.37 -2.71
N ALA A 356 -2.29 -4.54 -1.89
CA ALA A 356 -2.21 -3.09 -2.02
C ALA A 356 -0.78 -2.56 -1.80
N LYS A 357 -0.04 -3.13 -0.83
CA LYS A 357 1.33 -2.71 -0.51
C LYS A 357 2.34 -3.15 -1.56
N ASN A 358 2.18 -4.40 -2.02
CA ASN A 358 3.24 -5.09 -2.73
C ASN A 358 2.93 -5.42 -4.18
N THR A 359 1.74 -5.11 -4.70
CA THR A 359 1.31 -5.38 -6.08
C THR A 359 0.79 -4.15 -6.80
N ASN A 360 0.95 -4.17 -8.13
CA ASN A 360 0.37 -3.20 -9.03
C ASN A 360 -0.55 -3.86 -10.05
N ILE A 361 -0.09 -4.90 -10.75
CA ILE A 361 -0.89 -5.59 -11.76
C ILE A 361 -1.19 -6.99 -11.26
N VAL A 362 -2.44 -7.40 -11.36
CA VAL A 362 -2.86 -8.81 -11.19
C VAL A 362 -3.24 -9.32 -12.57
N GLN A 363 -2.36 -10.13 -13.14
CA GLN A 363 -2.51 -10.64 -14.50
C GLN A 363 -3.34 -11.92 -14.47
N LEU A 364 -4.43 -11.98 -15.24
CA LEU A 364 -5.43 -13.05 -15.19
C LEU A 364 -5.53 -13.77 -16.53
N ASP A 365 -5.73 -15.07 -16.44
CA ASP A 365 -6.42 -15.81 -17.49
C ASP A 365 -7.92 -15.64 -17.27
N TRP A 366 -8.65 -15.23 -18.31
CA TRP A 366 -10.09 -14.98 -18.31
C TRP A 366 -10.56 -13.84 -17.37
N ILE A 367 -10.20 -12.61 -17.72
CA ILE A 367 -10.46 -11.43 -16.89
C ILE A 367 -11.95 -11.14 -16.64
N ASP A 368 -12.80 -11.48 -17.60
CA ASP A 368 -14.25 -11.27 -17.58
C ASP A 368 -15.02 -12.56 -17.25
N MET A 369 -14.36 -13.48 -16.53
CA MET A 369 -14.96 -14.70 -16.02
C MET A 369 -16.25 -14.40 -15.26
N GLY A 370 -17.30 -15.13 -15.61
CA GLY A 370 -18.47 -15.33 -14.77
C GLY A 370 -18.55 -16.80 -14.32
N GLY A 371 -19.44 -17.10 -13.38
CA GLY A 371 -19.57 -18.46 -12.89
C GLY A 371 -20.37 -18.54 -11.60
N ARG A 372 -20.07 -19.55 -10.79
CA ARG A 372 -20.63 -19.72 -9.46
C ARG A 372 -19.56 -20.27 -8.52
N ARG A 373 -19.64 -19.90 -7.24
CA ARG A 373 -18.89 -20.56 -6.16
C ARG A 373 -19.52 -21.92 -5.82
N ASP A 374 -18.79 -22.74 -5.08
CA ASP A 374 -19.27 -24.03 -4.56
C ASP A 374 -20.57 -23.93 -3.76
N ASN A 375 -20.77 -22.80 -3.06
CA ASN A 375 -21.98 -22.52 -2.31
C ASN A 375 -23.17 -22.03 -3.17
N GLY A 376 -23.02 -21.98 -4.49
CA GLY A 376 -24.04 -21.57 -5.47
C GLY A 376 -24.14 -20.08 -5.74
N THR A 377 -23.38 -19.24 -5.02
CA THR A 377 -23.34 -17.78 -5.22
C THR A 377 -22.87 -17.45 -6.62
N LEU A 378 -23.58 -16.55 -7.30
CA LEU A 378 -23.22 -16.11 -8.66
C LEU A 378 -21.95 -15.26 -8.62
N ILE A 379 -21.06 -15.50 -9.57
CA ILE A 379 -19.92 -14.64 -9.88
C ILE A 379 -20.27 -13.93 -11.20
N GLY A 380 -20.43 -12.62 -11.15
CA GLY A 380 -20.67 -11.76 -12.29
C GLY A 380 -19.43 -11.61 -13.18
N SER A 381 -19.67 -11.38 -14.48
CA SER A 381 -18.62 -11.02 -15.42
C SER A 381 -18.06 -9.65 -15.02
N GLY A 382 -16.86 -9.65 -14.43
CA GLY A 382 -16.21 -8.45 -13.90
C GLY A 382 -15.94 -8.46 -12.39
N ASP A 383 -16.47 -9.43 -11.63
CA ASP A 383 -16.26 -9.52 -10.18
C ASP A 383 -14.78 -9.67 -9.82
N MET A 384 -14.02 -10.41 -10.64
CA MET A 384 -12.56 -10.51 -10.52
C MET A 384 -11.91 -9.13 -10.56
N SER A 385 -12.21 -8.35 -11.59
CA SER A 385 -11.70 -6.99 -11.74
C SER A 385 -12.17 -6.08 -10.61
N ALA A 386 -13.44 -6.17 -10.21
CA ALA A 386 -13.99 -5.38 -9.12
C ALA A 386 -13.26 -5.67 -7.80
N ALA A 387 -12.99 -6.94 -7.49
CA ALA A 387 -12.22 -7.34 -6.31
C ALA A 387 -10.79 -6.81 -6.35
N ILE A 388 -10.11 -6.90 -7.50
CA ILE A 388 -8.76 -6.33 -7.71
C ILE A 388 -8.76 -4.81 -7.53
N ILE A 389 -9.70 -4.10 -8.17
CA ILE A 389 -9.79 -2.63 -8.09
C ILE A 389 -10.09 -2.20 -6.66
N ALA A 390 -10.95 -2.93 -5.95
CA ALA A 390 -11.34 -2.56 -4.60
C ALA A 390 -10.23 -2.78 -3.56
N ASN A 391 -9.16 -3.49 -3.93
CA ASN A 391 -7.90 -3.53 -3.17
C ASN A 391 -7.11 -2.22 -3.20
N ASN A 392 -7.57 -1.20 -3.94
CA ASN A 392 -7.04 0.16 -3.83
C ASN A 392 -7.52 0.92 -2.59
N THR A 393 -8.44 0.35 -1.81
CA THR A 393 -8.93 0.91 -0.56
C THR A 393 -7.78 1.13 0.45
N PRO A 394 -7.62 2.34 1.02
CA PRO A 394 -6.66 2.61 2.10
C PRO A 394 -6.88 1.66 3.28
N THR A 395 -5.82 1.21 3.95
CA THR A 395 -5.90 -0.01 4.77
C THR A 395 -5.88 0.23 6.28
N THR A 396 -6.18 -0.83 7.05
CA THR A 396 -5.83 -0.94 8.48
C THR A 396 -4.92 -2.13 8.74
N ALA A 397 -4.05 -2.48 7.78
CA ALA A 397 -3.11 -3.58 7.96
C ALA A 397 -2.30 -3.41 9.25
N ALA A 398 -1.94 -4.51 9.92
CA ALA A 398 -1.17 -4.45 11.17
C ALA A 398 0.08 -3.58 11.01
N GLY A 399 0.30 -2.69 11.98
CA GLY A 399 1.38 -1.69 11.96
C GLY A 399 1.12 -0.49 11.06
N THR A 400 -0.10 -0.26 10.58
CA THR A 400 -0.46 0.98 9.87
C THR A 400 -0.85 2.06 10.88
N LEU A 401 -0.36 3.27 10.71
CA LEU A 401 -0.85 4.39 11.52
C LEU A 401 -2.24 4.80 11.04
N VAL A 402 -3.20 4.80 11.96
CA VAL A 402 -4.60 5.14 11.71
C VAL A 402 -5.01 6.30 12.59
N GLY A 403 -5.66 7.31 12.00
CA GLY A 403 -6.12 8.53 12.65
C GLY A 403 -7.65 8.58 12.79
N THR A 404 -8.15 9.12 13.89
CA THR A 404 -9.58 9.43 14.06
C THR A 404 -9.74 10.70 14.91
N GLU A 405 -10.76 11.52 14.61
CA GLU A 405 -11.07 12.73 15.35
C GLU A 405 -12.32 12.53 16.21
N ARG A 406 -12.26 13.00 17.47
CA ARG A 406 -13.44 13.22 18.29
C ARG A 406 -13.83 14.69 18.18
N ARG A 407 -15.06 14.95 17.72
CA ARG A 407 -15.63 16.29 17.63
C ARG A 407 -16.00 16.81 19.03
N ALA A 408 -16.18 18.12 19.13
CA ALA A 408 -16.58 18.77 20.38
C ALA A 408 -17.96 18.29 20.90
N ASP A 409 -18.86 17.86 20.01
CA ASP A 409 -20.15 17.25 20.36
C ASP A 409 -20.04 15.79 20.85
N GLY A 410 -18.83 15.23 20.84
CA GLY A 410 -18.52 13.86 21.25
C GLY A 410 -18.67 12.79 20.19
N SER A 411 -19.11 13.14 18.98
CA SER A 411 -19.11 12.22 17.84
C SER A 411 -17.69 11.94 17.34
N TRP A 412 -17.48 10.76 16.77
CA TRP A 412 -16.21 10.37 16.16
C TRP A 412 -16.27 10.47 14.63
N THR A 413 -15.15 10.76 14.00
CA THR A 413 -14.96 10.50 12.57
C THR A 413 -14.67 9.02 12.33
N ALA A 414 -14.81 8.58 11.07
CA ALA A 414 -14.20 7.33 10.66
C ALA A 414 -12.70 7.34 10.98
N ALA A 415 -12.18 6.16 11.33
CA ALA A 415 -10.75 5.95 11.51
C ALA A 415 -10.12 5.64 10.14
N GLU A 416 -9.02 6.30 9.81
CA GLU A 416 -8.45 6.28 8.45
C GLU A 416 -6.93 6.17 8.48
N ALA A 417 -6.35 5.45 7.52
CA ALA A 417 -4.90 5.35 7.38
C ALA A 417 -4.26 6.74 7.20
N LEU A 418 -3.15 6.99 7.88
CA LEU A 418 -2.32 8.15 7.60
C LEU A 418 -1.61 7.96 6.25
N PRO A 419 -1.44 9.02 5.44
CA PRO A 419 -0.75 8.92 4.15
C PRO A 419 0.68 8.41 4.32
N GLY A 420 1.20 7.63 3.38
CA GLY A 420 2.54 7.07 3.48
C GLY A 420 3.68 8.05 3.24
N ALA A 421 4.89 7.61 3.62
CA ALA A 421 6.11 8.31 3.27
C ALA A 421 6.52 8.01 1.83
N TYR A 422 6.99 9.04 1.13
CA TYR A 422 7.38 8.95 -0.29
C TYR A 422 6.25 8.35 -1.15
N THR A 423 6.47 7.18 -1.74
CA THR A 423 5.54 6.50 -2.65
C THR A 423 4.66 5.46 -1.94
N SER A 424 4.75 5.31 -0.62
CA SER A 424 3.93 4.36 0.12
C SER A 424 2.48 4.84 0.23
N LEU A 425 1.51 3.91 0.11
CA LEU A 425 0.08 4.20 0.23
C LEU A 425 -0.29 4.79 1.60
N GLU A 426 0.32 4.24 2.63
CA GLU A 426 0.04 4.53 4.03
C GLU A 426 1.32 4.48 4.84
N PHE A 427 1.31 5.14 5.99
CA PHE A 427 2.47 5.10 6.87
C PHE A 427 2.43 3.83 7.71
N GLY A 428 3.23 2.84 7.31
CA GLY A 428 3.55 1.68 8.13
C GLY A 428 4.60 2.05 9.17
N GLY A 429 4.31 1.81 10.45
CA GLY A 429 5.14 2.15 11.58
C GLY A 429 4.55 1.71 12.91
N GLY A 430 5.38 1.72 13.95
CA GLY A 430 4.95 1.33 15.29
C GLY A 430 4.87 2.52 16.22
N GLU A 431 6.04 2.95 16.69
CA GLU A 431 6.20 3.99 17.70
C GLU A 431 6.03 5.40 17.11
N GLN A 432 5.13 6.18 17.72
CA GLN A 432 4.57 7.41 17.19
C GLN A 432 4.31 8.45 18.30
N ALA A 433 4.32 9.73 17.92
CA ALA A 433 3.89 10.84 18.76
C ALA A 433 3.17 11.90 17.91
N VAL A 434 2.17 12.55 18.51
CA VAL A 434 1.42 13.64 17.91
C VAL A 434 1.21 14.75 18.93
N THR A 435 1.26 16.01 18.48
CA THR A 435 0.86 17.16 19.29
C THR A 435 0.13 18.19 18.44
N ALA A 436 -0.83 18.89 19.04
CA ALA A 436 -1.54 19.98 18.37
C ALA A 436 -0.80 21.30 18.58
N MET A 437 -0.73 22.10 17.53
CA MET A 437 -0.13 23.42 17.54
C MET A 437 -1.17 24.50 17.85
N PRO A 438 -0.77 25.68 18.34
CA PRO A 438 -1.68 26.80 18.58
C PRO A 438 -2.50 27.23 17.34
N ASP A 439 -1.98 27.01 16.14
CA ASP A 439 -2.66 27.32 14.87
C ASP A 439 -3.66 26.24 14.41
N GLY A 440 -3.85 25.18 15.20
CA GLY A 440 -4.73 24.06 14.87
C GLY A 440 -4.11 23.00 13.96
N SER A 441 -2.86 23.16 13.53
CA SER A 441 -2.12 22.09 12.86
C SER A 441 -1.66 21.01 13.85
N LEU A 442 -1.27 19.85 13.36
CA LEU A 442 -0.71 18.75 14.13
C LEU A 442 0.70 18.44 13.65
N GLN A 443 1.62 18.20 14.59
CA GLN A 443 2.98 17.74 14.32
C GLN A 443 3.10 16.26 14.67
N TYR A 444 3.76 15.49 13.81
CA TYR A 444 3.96 14.05 13.99
C TYR A 444 5.43 13.70 14.00
N LEU A 445 5.79 12.74 14.86
CA LEU A 445 6.99 11.93 14.71
C LEU A 445 6.58 10.46 14.72
N ALA A 446 7.18 9.65 13.86
CA ALA A 446 6.95 8.21 13.85
C ALA A 446 8.16 7.46 13.27
N TYR A 447 8.35 6.22 13.69
CA TYR A 447 9.28 5.31 13.02
C TYR A 447 8.59 4.54 11.91
N GLY A 448 9.20 4.57 10.72
CA GLY A 448 8.78 3.71 9.61
C GLY A 448 9.11 2.23 9.86
N THR A 449 8.62 1.34 9.01
CA THR A 449 9.00 -0.09 9.01
C THR A 449 10.49 -0.32 8.78
N ASP A 450 11.18 0.64 8.18
CA ASP A 450 12.64 0.71 8.01
C ASP A 450 13.39 1.13 9.29
N ARG A 451 12.67 1.36 10.39
CA ARG A 451 13.16 1.84 11.69
C ARG A 451 13.81 3.23 11.65
N LYS A 452 13.55 4.02 10.60
CA LYS A 452 14.01 5.42 10.50
C LYS A 452 12.95 6.36 11.06
N MET A 453 13.37 7.49 11.62
CA MET A 453 12.43 8.48 12.18
C MET A 453 11.98 9.49 11.12
N TYR A 454 10.67 9.68 11.02
CA TYR A 454 10.02 10.59 10.08
C TYR A 454 9.23 11.66 10.81
N HIS A 455 9.13 12.84 10.19
CA HIS A 455 8.33 13.97 10.61
C HIS A 455 7.28 14.30 9.56
N ASN A 456 6.09 14.74 9.98
CA ASN A 456 5.05 15.24 9.09
C ASN A 456 4.18 16.28 9.82
N VAL A 457 3.43 17.06 9.05
CA VAL A 457 2.46 18.04 9.52
C VAL A 457 1.12 17.78 8.89
N ARG A 458 0.07 17.70 9.71
CA ARG A 458 -1.30 17.86 9.22
C ARG A 458 -1.74 19.30 9.47
N ARG A 459 -2.00 20.04 8.41
CA ARG A 459 -2.43 21.44 8.50
C ARG A 459 -3.83 21.52 9.11
N ALA A 460 -4.20 22.69 9.62
CA ALA A 460 -5.52 22.91 10.24
C ALA A 460 -6.70 22.65 9.29
N ASN A 461 -6.49 22.78 7.97
CA ASN A 461 -7.48 22.45 6.94
C ASN A 461 -7.54 20.94 6.60
N GLY A 462 -6.80 20.10 7.32
CA GLY A 462 -6.76 18.65 7.15
C GLY A 462 -5.74 18.13 6.13
N SER A 463 -5.10 19.00 5.33
CA SER A 463 -4.12 18.56 4.34
C SER A 463 -2.77 18.21 4.96
N TRP A 464 -2.03 17.28 4.34
CA TRP A 464 -0.74 16.80 4.83
C TRP A 464 0.43 17.52 4.14
N GLN A 465 1.53 17.73 4.87
CA GLN A 465 2.78 18.20 4.29
C GLN A 465 3.51 17.08 3.53
N GLY A 466 3.34 15.84 3.97
CA GLY A 466 4.08 14.67 3.51
C GLY A 466 5.19 14.31 4.50
N TRP A 467 5.45 13.01 4.66
CA TRP A 467 6.49 12.55 5.58
C TRP A 467 7.89 12.82 5.03
N ALA A 468 8.74 13.42 5.85
CA ALA A 468 10.14 13.64 5.56
C ALA A 468 10.99 12.94 6.63
N ARG A 469 12.11 12.35 6.19
CA ARG A 469 13.07 11.76 7.12
C ARG A 469 13.68 12.86 7.98
N LEU A 470 13.65 12.67 9.30
CA LEU A 470 14.14 13.67 10.26
C LEU A 470 15.66 13.63 10.43
N ASN A 471 16.22 12.42 10.41
CA ASN A 471 17.59 12.14 10.84
C ASN A 471 18.49 11.68 9.67
N SER A 472 19.82 11.74 9.86
CA SER A 472 20.78 11.04 9.01
C SER A 472 20.81 9.53 9.31
N ASP A 473 21.45 8.73 8.44
CA ASP A 473 21.63 7.29 8.66
C ASP A 473 22.43 6.97 9.93
N GLU A 474 23.42 7.77 10.28
CA GLU A 474 24.19 7.62 11.52
C GLU A 474 23.33 7.87 12.76
N THR A 475 22.41 8.83 12.68
CA THR A 475 21.53 9.18 13.79
C THR A 475 20.41 8.15 13.96
N ASP A 476 19.80 7.68 12.87
CA ASP A 476 18.78 6.61 12.92
C ASP A 476 19.33 5.26 13.41
N LYS A 477 20.63 4.98 13.24
CA LYS A 477 21.25 3.80 13.89
C LYS A 477 21.15 3.83 15.41
N ARG A 478 21.05 5.03 16.00
CA ARG A 478 20.85 5.22 17.44
C ARG A 478 19.35 5.22 17.77
N PHE A 479 18.55 5.95 17.01
CA PHE A 479 17.10 6.03 17.17
C PHE A 479 16.42 5.06 16.20
N ASN A 480 16.20 3.82 16.64
CA ASN A 480 15.71 2.74 15.78
C ASN A 480 14.37 2.16 16.26
N GLY A 481 13.49 2.96 16.85
CA GLY A 481 12.18 2.51 17.33
C GLY A 481 11.98 2.54 18.85
N GLY A 482 12.81 3.28 19.58
CA GLY A 482 12.59 3.55 21.02
C GLY A 482 11.53 4.64 21.25
N PRO A 483 10.95 4.74 22.46
CA PRO A 483 9.87 5.66 22.80
C PRO A 483 10.05 7.10 22.30
N ILE A 484 8.96 7.73 21.84
CA ILE A 484 8.93 9.15 21.48
C ILE A 484 7.73 9.88 22.07
N ALA A 485 7.93 11.16 22.41
CA ALA A 485 6.85 12.03 22.84
C ALA A 485 7.04 13.46 22.31
N LEU A 486 5.91 14.12 22.05
CA LEU A 486 5.84 15.49 21.52
C LEU A 486 4.95 16.36 22.39
N THR A 487 5.30 17.63 22.49
CA THR A 487 4.39 18.69 22.96
C THR A 487 4.66 19.97 22.18
N SER A 488 3.65 20.79 21.97
CA SER A 488 3.81 22.16 21.48
C SER A 488 3.83 23.14 22.64
N THR A 489 4.63 24.19 22.53
CA THR A 489 4.62 25.30 23.48
C THR A 489 3.76 26.44 22.96
N PRO A 490 3.21 27.31 23.84
CA PRO A 490 2.35 28.42 23.42
C PRO A 490 2.97 29.40 22.41
N ASN A 491 4.30 29.46 22.35
CA ASN A 491 5.05 30.27 21.38
C ASN A 491 5.16 29.65 19.97
N GLY A 492 4.56 28.48 19.74
CA GLY A 492 4.54 27.80 18.43
C GLY A 492 5.76 26.90 18.16
N GLU A 493 6.62 26.65 19.16
CA GLU A 493 7.68 25.64 19.02
C GLU A 493 7.15 24.23 19.33
N THR A 494 7.84 23.22 18.82
CA THR A 494 7.58 21.81 19.15
C THR A 494 8.75 21.24 19.92
N GLN A 495 8.48 20.60 21.05
CA GLN A 495 9.46 19.96 21.90
C GLN A 495 9.32 18.45 21.74
N ALA A 496 10.44 17.78 21.47
CA ALA A 496 10.49 16.35 21.22
C ALA A 496 11.45 15.68 22.21
N VAL A 497 11.02 14.54 22.74
CA VAL A 497 11.90 13.61 23.45
C VAL A 497 11.87 12.24 22.78
N ALA A 498 13.01 11.56 22.77
CA ALA A 498 13.16 10.23 22.21
C ALA A 498 14.15 9.41 23.04
N VAL A 499 13.97 8.10 23.05
CA VAL A 499 14.90 7.16 23.69
C VAL A 499 15.66 6.40 22.60
N ASP A 500 16.99 6.38 22.70
CA ASP A 500 17.83 5.65 21.75
C ASP A 500 17.97 4.15 22.11
N LYS A 501 18.63 3.38 21.25
CA LYS A 501 18.82 1.93 21.41
C LYS A 501 19.55 1.53 22.70
N ASP A 502 20.30 2.45 23.32
CA ASP A 502 21.06 2.22 24.55
C ASP A 502 20.27 2.64 25.81
N GLY A 503 19.00 3.02 25.59
CA GLY A 503 18.04 3.48 26.59
C GLY A 503 18.23 4.93 27.00
N VAL A 504 19.07 5.71 26.33
CA VAL A 504 19.37 7.09 26.75
C VAL A 504 18.28 8.03 26.23
N LEU A 505 17.75 8.88 27.12
CA LEU A 505 16.77 9.90 26.78
C LEU A 505 17.48 11.08 26.09
N PHE A 506 16.91 11.55 24.99
CA PHE A 506 17.33 12.75 24.26
C PHE A 506 16.17 13.72 24.14
N HIS A 507 16.52 15.00 24.08
CA HIS A 507 15.62 16.11 23.81
C HIS A 507 16.09 16.88 22.57
N GLN A 508 15.14 17.39 21.80
CA GLN A 508 15.38 18.44 20.82
C GLN A 508 14.15 19.33 20.67
N LEU A 509 14.33 20.49 20.05
CA LEU A 509 13.23 21.38 19.70
C LEU A 509 13.19 21.66 18.20
N ARG A 510 11.98 21.83 17.69
CA ARG A 510 11.68 22.40 16.38
C ARG A 510 11.22 23.83 16.57
N ARG A 511 11.96 24.76 15.96
CA ARG A 511 11.63 26.19 15.98
C ARG A 511 10.43 26.48 15.08
N THR A 512 9.85 27.67 15.24
CA THR A 512 8.75 28.17 14.40
C THR A 512 9.14 28.30 12.92
N ASP A 513 10.42 28.54 12.63
CA ASP A 513 10.98 28.53 11.26
C ASP A 513 11.13 27.12 10.66
N GLY A 514 10.86 26.08 11.45
CA GLY A 514 10.94 24.68 11.07
C GLY A 514 12.30 24.02 11.22
N SER A 515 13.34 24.75 11.65
CA SER A 515 14.65 24.20 11.96
C SER A 515 14.64 23.38 13.26
N TRP A 516 15.44 22.32 13.28
CA TRP A 516 15.64 21.46 14.46
C TRP A 516 16.96 21.81 15.15
N THR A 517 17.02 21.70 16.47
CA THR A 517 18.29 21.89 17.22
C THR A 517 19.23 20.70 17.16
N GLY A 518 18.72 19.52 16.80
CA GLY A 518 19.42 18.25 16.98
C GLY A 518 19.28 17.70 18.40
N TRP A 519 19.52 16.40 18.53
CA TRP A 519 19.34 15.63 19.75
C TRP A 519 20.43 15.87 20.79
N ALA A 520 20.05 16.19 22.02
CA ALA A 520 20.95 16.32 23.17
C ALA A 520 20.41 15.56 24.39
N ALA A 521 21.29 14.85 25.10
CA ALA A 521 20.91 14.13 26.31
C ALA A 521 20.89 15.09 27.52
N PRO A 522 19.78 15.19 28.27
CA PRO A 522 19.79 15.85 29.56
C PRO A 522 20.60 15.03 30.58
N ALA A 523 21.11 15.71 31.60
CA ALA A 523 21.84 15.07 32.68
C ALA A 523 20.98 14.04 33.44
N GLY A 524 21.60 13.02 33.98
CA GLY A 524 20.90 12.03 34.79
C GLY A 524 21.81 11.15 35.63
N PRO A 525 21.22 10.24 36.43
CA PRO A 525 21.95 9.42 37.39
C PRO A 525 22.80 8.32 36.74
N ASP A 526 22.61 8.03 35.45
CA ASP A 526 23.19 6.87 34.77
C ASP A 526 24.50 7.24 34.07
N GLY A 527 25.52 7.61 34.85
CA GLY A 527 26.82 8.02 34.30
C GLY A 527 26.77 9.38 33.59
N GLY A 528 25.91 10.29 34.06
CA GLY A 528 25.78 11.65 33.53
C GLY A 528 24.64 11.83 32.52
N VAL A 529 23.92 10.77 32.19
CA VAL A 529 22.71 10.80 31.35
C VAL A 529 21.52 10.17 32.07
N PHE A 530 20.31 10.38 31.56
CA PHE A 530 19.12 9.69 32.07
C PHE A 530 18.74 8.54 31.14
N LYS A 531 18.64 7.32 31.68
CA LYS A 531 18.15 6.17 30.92
C LYS A 531 16.68 5.90 31.18
N ALA A 532 15.89 5.81 30.13
CA ALA A 532 14.44 5.65 30.17
C ALA A 532 13.97 4.42 29.39
N LYS A 533 12.86 3.83 29.84
CA LYS A 533 12.12 2.76 29.15
C LYS A 533 10.90 3.29 28.41
N ASP A 534 10.33 4.39 28.90
CA ASP A 534 9.22 5.12 28.27
C ASP A 534 9.21 6.57 28.76
N VAL A 535 8.61 7.47 27.97
CA VAL A 535 8.69 8.92 28.16
C VAL A 535 7.39 9.63 27.81
N ALA A 536 7.09 10.71 28.53
CA ALA A 536 6.05 11.68 28.20
C ALA A 536 6.54 13.11 28.40
N ILE A 537 6.00 14.04 27.63
CA ILE A 537 6.34 15.46 27.70
C ILE A 537 5.07 16.32 27.61
N ALA A 538 5.02 17.41 28.37
CA ALA A 538 3.91 18.37 28.32
C ALA A 538 4.40 19.79 28.56
N ALA A 539 3.86 20.75 27.79
CA ALA A 539 4.18 22.16 27.93
C ALA A 539 3.39 22.86 29.04
N LEU A 540 4.05 23.79 29.71
CA LEU A 540 3.49 24.73 30.66
C LEU A 540 3.12 26.04 29.96
N SER A 541 2.28 26.84 30.60
CA SER A 541 1.77 28.10 30.02
C SER A 541 2.85 29.15 29.74
N ASP A 542 4.01 29.04 30.39
CA ASP A 542 5.16 29.96 30.24
C ASP A 542 6.18 29.49 29.19
N GLY A 543 5.92 28.37 28.51
CA GLY A 543 6.84 27.79 27.51
C GLY A 543 7.89 26.84 28.09
N ALA A 544 7.93 26.62 29.41
CA ALA A 544 8.68 25.51 29.98
C ALA A 544 7.99 24.17 29.65
N VAL A 545 8.71 23.06 29.76
CA VAL A 545 8.15 21.71 29.57
C VAL A 545 8.50 20.81 30.74
N LYS A 546 7.55 19.97 31.14
CA LYS A 546 7.79 18.83 32.03
C LYS A 546 8.08 17.59 31.20
N VAL A 547 9.07 16.82 31.62
CA VAL A 547 9.40 15.51 31.06
C VAL A 547 9.24 14.48 32.17
N ALA A 548 8.38 13.49 31.95
CA ALA A 548 8.19 12.33 32.82
C ALA A 548 8.75 11.09 32.11
N ALA A 549 9.39 10.20 32.86
CA ALA A 549 9.98 9.00 32.30
C ALA A 549 9.99 7.86 33.32
N PHE A 550 9.74 6.64 32.83
CA PHE A 550 10.12 5.44 33.58
C PHE A 550 11.61 5.21 33.39
N GLY A 551 12.37 5.27 34.48
CA GLY A 551 13.81 4.97 34.45
C GLY A 551 14.08 3.51 34.06
N ASN A 552 15.35 3.16 33.85
CA ASN A 552 15.70 1.76 33.57
C ASN A 552 15.33 0.81 34.72
N ASP A 553 15.25 1.33 35.95
CA ASP A 553 14.74 0.64 37.15
C ASP A 553 13.20 0.52 37.20
N GLY A 554 12.48 1.07 36.22
CA GLY A 554 11.02 1.04 36.12
C GLY A 554 10.31 2.11 36.96
N ASN A 555 11.04 2.97 37.68
CA ASN A 555 10.47 3.98 38.56
C ASN A 555 10.17 5.28 37.80
N LEU A 556 8.98 5.84 38.02
CA LEU A 556 8.54 7.10 37.43
C LEU A 556 9.26 8.29 38.06
N ARG A 557 9.89 9.09 37.20
CA ARG A 557 10.54 10.34 37.57
C ARG A 557 10.12 11.49 36.66
N ILE A 558 10.21 12.72 37.15
CA ILE A 558 9.85 13.93 36.41
C ILE A 558 10.90 15.04 36.61
N SER A 559 11.12 15.87 35.59
CA SER A 559 11.99 17.05 35.61
C SER A 559 11.42 18.16 34.71
N GLU A 560 11.90 19.39 34.85
CA GLU A 560 11.53 20.54 34.02
C GLU A 560 12.69 21.03 33.17
N ARG A 561 12.40 21.30 31.89
CA ARG A 561 13.20 22.20 31.07
C ARG A 561 12.51 23.56 31.04
N ARG A 562 13.19 24.57 31.57
CA ARG A 562 12.69 25.95 31.66
C ARG A 562 12.57 26.57 30.27
N ALA A 563 11.81 27.66 30.18
CA ALA A 563 11.60 28.40 28.93
C ALA A 563 12.92 28.98 28.35
N ASP A 564 13.90 29.29 29.20
CA ASP A 564 15.26 29.72 28.79
C ASP A 564 16.12 28.57 28.24
N GLY A 565 15.60 27.35 28.28
CA GLY A 565 16.25 26.13 27.80
C GLY A 565 17.13 25.41 28.80
N SER A 566 17.33 25.97 30.00
CA SER A 566 18.03 25.30 31.09
C SER A 566 17.19 24.17 31.69
N TRP A 567 17.85 23.11 32.12
CA TRP A 567 17.22 22.03 32.88
C TRP A 567 17.29 22.33 34.37
N ASP A 568 16.25 21.97 35.12
CA ASP A 568 16.24 22.08 36.59
C ASP A 568 17.02 20.94 37.29
N ILE A 569 17.46 19.93 36.54
CA ILE A 569 18.20 18.76 37.01
C ILE A 569 19.37 19.09 37.94
N PRO A 570 20.26 20.07 37.66
CA PRO A 570 21.37 20.39 38.56
C PRO A 570 20.90 20.89 39.94
N THR A 571 19.69 21.42 40.03
CA THR A 571 19.13 22.02 41.26
C THR A 571 18.10 21.13 41.95
N GLN A 572 17.35 20.31 41.21
CA GLN A 572 16.21 19.54 41.70
C GLN A 572 16.36 18.03 41.49
N GLY A 573 17.29 17.61 40.62
CA GLY A 573 17.39 16.24 40.15
C GLY A 573 16.16 15.77 39.39
N TRP A 574 16.15 14.48 39.05
CA TRP A 574 14.95 13.79 38.56
C TRP A 574 14.10 13.39 39.76
N GLN A 575 12.95 14.04 39.94
CA GLN A 575 12.10 13.86 41.11
C GLN A 575 11.25 12.60 40.97
N THR A 576 11.20 11.75 42.00
CA THR A 576 10.30 10.58 42.01
C THR A 576 8.84 11.00 42.17
N VAL A 577 7.95 10.22 41.56
CA VAL A 577 6.49 10.37 41.74
C VAL A 577 6.01 9.26 42.68
N PRO A 578 5.36 9.58 43.82
CA PRO A 578 4.84 8.57 44.75
C PRO A 578 3.91 7.56 44.05
N GLY A 579 3.91 6.32 44.52
CA GLY A 579 3.16 5.21 43.92
C GLY A 579 1.69 5.15 44.33
N ALA A 580 0.92 4.31 43.63
CA ALA A 580 -0.45 4.00 44.02
C ALA A 580 -0.48 3.27 45.38
N ASN A 581 -1.62 3.38 46.10
CA ASN A 581 -1.85 2.70 47.39
C ASN A 581 -0.76 2.95 48.45
N GLY A 582 -0.15 4.15 48.44
CA GLY A 582 0.91 4.51 49.38
C GLY A 582 2.29 3.93 49.06
N GLY A 583 2.49 3.40 47.84
CA GLY A 583 3.81 2.97 47.38
C GLY A 583 4.83 4.12 47.35
N PRO A 584 6.13 3.87 47.59
CA PRO A 584 7.13 4.92 47.69
C PRO A 584 7.39 5.63 46.34
N VAL A 585 7.33 4.90 45.23
CA VAL A 585 7.49 5.42 43.87
C VAL A 585 6.55 4.65 42.94
N PHE A 586 5.92 5.32 41.99
CA PHE A 586 5.10 4.67 40.96
C PHE A 586 6.01 3.94 39.96
N ALA A 587 5.69 2.69 39.66
CA ALA A 587 6.40 1.89 38.68
C ALA A 587 5.41 1.29 37.67
N GLY A 588 5.78 1.30 36.40
CA GLY A 588 4.85 0.99 35.32
C GLY A 588 5.53 0.74 33.98
N LYS A 589 4.70 0.60 32.95
CA LYS A 589 5.10 0.11 31.62
C LYS A 589 4.87 1.12 30.49
N ASP A 590 3.88 2.00 30.62
CA ASP A 590 3.55 3.04 29.63
C ASP A 590 2.97 4.28 30.34
N LEU A 591 3.26 5.48 29.84
CA LEU A 591 2.74 6.73 30.39
C LEU A 591 2.35 7.79 29.36
N SER A 592 1.46 8.67 29.77
CA SER A 592 1.12 9.90 29.04
C SER A 592 0.91 11.05 30.01
N MET A 593 1.23 12.27 29.56
CA MET A 593 1.18 13.46 30.37
C MET A 593 0.60 14.63 29.59
N THR A 594 -0.19 15.44 30.27
CA THR A 594 -0.72 16.69 29.74
C THR A 594 -0.77 17.74 30.86
N VAL A 595 -1.00 18.99 30.49
CA VAL A 595 -1.15 20.09 31.45
C VAL A 595 -2.51 20.72 31.18
N SER A 596 -3.38 20.72 32.19
CA SER A 596 -4.66 21.42 32.11
C SER A 596 -4.52 22.89 32.48
N ARG A 597 -5.64 23.62 32.49
CA ARG A 597 -5.69 24.99 33.03
C ARG A 597 -5.05 25.06 34.43
N ASP A 598 -4.47 26.21 34.75
CA ASP A 598 -3.76 26.50 36.00
C ASP A 598 -2.44 25.74 36.23
N ASN A 599 -1.81 25.21 35.17
CA ASN A 599 -0.56 24.46 35.24
C ASN A 599 -0.64 23.21 36.15
N VAL A 600 -1.83 22.58 36.20
CA VAL A 600 -2.00 21.26 36.81
C VAL A 600 -1.55 20.20 35.81
N ILE A 601 -0.51 19.46 36.19
CA ILE A 601 0.03 18.36 35.41
C ILE A 601 -0.87 17.15 35.66
N GLN A 602 -1.38 16.54 34.62
CA GLN A 602 -2.13 15.29 34.69
C GLN A 602 -1.29 14.18 34.08
N ILE A 603 -1.21 13.05 34.78
CA ILE A 603 -0.44 11.88 34.35
C ILE A 603 -1.39 10.68 34.32
N ALA A 604 -1.40 9.98 33.19
CA ALA A 604 -2.00 8.66 33.07
C ALA A 604 -0.88 7.64 32.85
N ALA A 605 -0.96 6.49 33.51
CA ALA A 605 0.07 5.46 33.43
C ALA A 605 -0.51 4.06 33.60
N ILE A 606 0.14 3.09 32.97
CA ILE A 606 -0.12 1.67 33.17
C ILE A 606 0.84 1.14 34.23
N GLY A 607 0.28 0.66 35.33
CA GLY A 607 1.04 0.05 36.41
C GLY A 607 1.65 -1.30 36.02
N ASN A 608 2.55 -1.83 36.85
CA ASN A 608 3.09 -3.17 36.62
C ASN A 608 2.05 -4.29 36.74
N ASP A 609 0.91 -3.99 37.38
CA ASP A 609 -0.31 -4.78 37.50
C ASP A 609 -1.26 -4.60 36.30
N ASP A 610 -0.79 -3.99 35.21
CA ASP A 610 -1.52 -3.73 33.96
C ASP A 610 -2.70 -2.77 34.07
N ARG A 611 -3.00 -2.25 35.28
CA ARG A 611 -4.11 -1.32 35.49
C ARG A 611 -3.78 0.09 35.01
N VAL A 612 -4.80 0.73 34.44
CA VAL A 612 -4.75 2.14 34.03
C VAL A 612 -5.04 3.03 35.24
N TYR A 613 -4.03 3.80 35.63
CA TYR A 613 -4.12 4.78 36.72
C TYR A 613 -4.00 6.20 36.19
N ARG A 614 -4.59 7.15 36.92
CA ARG A 614 -4.39 8.59 36.73
C ARG A 614 -4.02 9.28 38.03
N THR A 615 -3.25 10.36 37.94
CA THR A 615 -2.97 11.29 39.04
C THR A 615 -2.86 12.72 38.53
N THR A 616 -2.84 13.67 39.47
CA THR A 616 -2.56 15.08 39.22
C THR A 616 -1.35 15.53 40.04
N ARG A 617 -0.64 16.54 39.55
CA ARG A 617 0.52 17.11 40.21
C ARG A 617 0.58 18.61 39.94
N THR A 618 0.87 19.40 40.97
CA THR A 618 1.18 20.84 40.78
C THR A 618 2.59 21.00 40.19
N ARG A 619 2.86 22.12 39.52
CA ARG A 619 4.21 22.40 38.98
C ARG A 619 5.35 22.21 40.00
N HIS A 620 5.10 22.57 41.27
CA HIS A 620 6.05 22.53 42.38
C HIS A 620 6.04 21.21 43.18
N GLY A 621 5.27 20.22 42.74
CA GLY A 621 5.46 18.83 43.15
C GLY A 621 4.53 18.27 44.22
N ALA A 622 3.48 18.99 44.61
CA ALA A 622 2.36 18.40 45.34
C ALA A 622 1.60 17.42 44.44
N ASN A 623 1.41 16.17 44.89
CA ASN A 623 0.75 15.10 44.13
C ASN A 623 -0.64 14.80 44.69
N GLY A 624 -1.58 14.52 43.79
CA GLY A 624 -2.83 13.86 44.12
C GLY A 624 -2.64 12.34 44.28
N PRO A 625 -3.67 11.63 44.79
CA PRO A 625 -3.66 10.18 44.82
C PRO A 625 -3.76 9.60 43.41
N TRP A 626 -3.13 8.44 43.20
CA TRP A 626 -3.42 7.63 42.02
C TRP A 626 -4.80 7.00 42.14
N THR A 627 -5.61 7.11 41.09
CA THR A 627 -6.95 6.52 41.03
C THR A 627 -7.07 5.68 39.76
N GLY A 628 -7.67 4.50 39.86
CA GLY A 628 -7.97 3.64 38.71
C GLY A 628 -9.20 4.15 37.96
N LEU A 629 -9.26 3.91 36.65
CA LEU A 629 -10.42 4.21 35.82
C LEU A 629 -11.18 2.93 35.49
N GLU A 630 -12.49 2.93 35.74
CA GLU A 630 -13.34 1.78 35.50
C GLU A 630 -13.70 1.63 34.03
N TRP A 631 -13.73 0.40 33.54
CA TRP A 631 -14.36 0.05 32.24
C TRP A 631 -15.74 -0.59 32.44
N SER A 632 -15.92 -1.29 33.56
CA SER A 632 -17.17 -1.88 34.04
C SER A 632 -17.35 -1.54 35.53
N PRO A 633 -18.57 -1.50 36.10
CA PRO A 633 -18.77 -1.20 37.51
C PRO A 633 -17.90 -2.07 38.44
N GLY A 634 -16.99 -1.43 39.18
CA GLY A 634 -16.08 -2.10 40.11
C GLY A 634 -14.81 -2.69 39.47
N ASP A 635 -14.69 -2.67 38.14
CA ASP A 635 -13.57 -3.24 37.40
C ASP A 635 -12.71 -2.13 36.78
N ILE A 636 -11.48 -1.99 37.28
CA ILE A 636 -10.48 -1.07 36.74
C ILE A 636 -10.02 -1.60 35.37
N MET A 637 -9.87 -0.71 34.40
CA MET A 637 -9.32 -1.04 33.08
C MET A 637 -7.90 -1.57 33.20
N GLU A 638 -7.64 -2.70 32.56
CA GLU A 638 -6.30 -3.24 32.32
C GLU A 638 -5.91 -3.02 30.87
N GLY A 639 -4.68 -2.57 30.63
CA GLY A 639 -4.27 -2.15 29.30
C GLY A 639 -2.78 -2.26 29.04
N SER A 640 -2.42 -2.03 27.77
CA SER A 640 -1.06 -2.09 27.24
C SER A 640 -0.56 -0.78 26.63
N GLY A 641 -1.43 0.22 26.46
CA GLY A 641 -1.06 1.58 26.08
C GLY A 641 -2.03 2.63 26.62
N VAL A 642 -1.56 3.85 26.86
CA VAL A 642 -2.35 4.98 27.37
C VAL A 642 -1.94 6.30 26.71
N ALA A 643 -2.93 7.16 26.45
CA ALA A 643 -2.71 8.51 25.95
C ALA A 643 -3.68 9.50 26.57
N LEU A 644 -3.20 10.70 26.88
CA LEU A 644 -3.93 11.71 27.63
C LEU A 644 -3.78 13.09 27.00
N THR A 645 -4.85 13.86 26.92
CA THR A 645 -4.79 15.29 26.56
C THR A 645 -5.83 16.11 27.32
N ALA A 646 -5.43 17.31 27.77
CA ALA A 646 -6.34 18.30 28.29
C ALA A 646 -6.82 19.21 27.16
N LEU A 647 -8.10 19.58 27.20
CA LEU A 647 -8.72 20.47 26.23
C LEU A 647 -8.76 21.92 26.74
N PRO A 648 -8.89 22.89 25.83
CA PRO A 648 -8.96 24.30 26.19
C PRO A 648 -10.09 24.63 27.14
N ASP A 649 -11.17 23.84 27.21
CA ASP A 649 -12.33 24.00 28.10
C ASP A 649 -12.10 23.48 29.53
N GLY A 650 -10.95 22.87 29.80
CA GLY A 650 -10.58 22.27 31.09
C GLY A 650 -10.96 20.80 31.22
N SER A 651 -11.68 20.23 30.25
CA SER A 651 -11.94 18.78 30.20
C SER A 651 -10.68 18.01 29.83
N THR A 652 -10.67 16.72 30.15
CA THR A 652 -9.56 15.81 29.83
C THR A 652 -10.07 14.63 29.04
N GLN A 653 -9.33 14.21 28.02
CA GLN A 653 -9.62 13.03 27.21
C GLN A 653 -8.51 12.00 27.41
N LEU A 654 -8.89 10.75 27.63
CA LEU A 654 -7.96 9.63 27.84
C LEU A 654 -8.33 8.48 26.91
N LEU A 655 -7.31 7.92 26.25
CA LEU A 655 -7.39 6.67 25.52
C LEU A 655 -6.57 5.60 26.20
N ALA A 656 -7.04 4.36 26.13
CA ALA A 656 -6.30 3.18 26.54
C ALA A 656 -6.41 2.09 25.49
N ILE A 657 -5.36 1.28 25.33
CA ILE A 657 -5.43 0.01 24.63
C ILE A 657 -5.68 -1.07 25.67
N GLY A 658 -6.85 -1.71 25.64
CA GLY A 658 -7.18 -2.79 26.57
C GLY A 658 -6.31 -4.02 26.34
N LEU A 659 -6.30 -4.97 27.29
CA LEU A 659 -5.64 -6.27 27.08
C LEU A 659 -6.31 -7.12 25.97
N ASP A 660 -7.54 -6.77 25.58
CA ASP A 660 -8.19 -7.27 24.38
C ASP A 660 -7.55 -6.72 23.08
N GLY A 661 -6.73 -5.67 23.20
CA GLY A 661 -6.08 -4.92 22.13
C GLY A 661 -7.02 -3.98 21.37
N ASN A 662 -8.17 -3.64 21.96
CA ASN A 662 -9.07 -2.62 21.43
C ASN A 662 -8.77 -1.25 22.04
N THR A 663 -9.11 -0.19 21.31
CA THR A 663 -8.98 1.19 21.79
C THR A 663 -10.23 1.60 22.55
N TRP A 664 -10.04 2.10 23.76
CA TRP A 664 -11.08 2.55 24.69
C TRP A 664 -10.89 4.03 25.03
N HIS A 665 -11.98 4.76 25.24
CA HIS A 665 -12.00 6.19 25.54
C HIS A 665 -12.73 6.52 26.84
N ALA A 666 -12.16 7.40 27.65
CA ALA A 666 -12.81 8.01 28.81
C ALA A 666 -12.59 9.53 28.78
N ALA A 667 -13.52 10.27 29.36
CA ALA A 667 -13.44 11.72 29.47
C ALA A 667 -13.65 12.19 30.90
N ALA A 668 -13.01 13.29 31.27
CA ALA A 668 -13.26 14.02 32.50
C ALA A 668 -13.91 15.36 32.19
N ASP A 669 -14.93 15.74 32.94
CA ASP A 669 -15.40 17.12 32.95
C ASP A 669 -14.34 18.06 33.60
N PRO A 670 -14.50 19.39 33.50
CA PRO A 670 -13.57 20.34 34.13
C PRO A 670 -13.51 20.25 35.67
N SER A 671 -14.47 19.58 36.31
CA SER A 671 -14.46 19.32 37.76
C SER A 671 -13.66 18.05 38.11
N GLY A 672 -13.19 17.31 37.12
CA GLY A 672 -12.45 16.07 37.29
C GLY A 672 -13.34 14.84 37.50
N ASN A 673 -14.63 14.89 37.17
CA ASN A 673 -15.51 13.72 37.17
C ASN A 673 -15.31 12.93 35.88
N TRP A 674 -14.91 11.66 36.02
CA TRP A 674 -14.61 10.80 34.87
C TRP A 674 -15.79 9.94 34.47
N THR A 675 -15.97 9.76 33.17
CA THR A 675 -16.78 8.68 32.61
C THR A 675 -16.04 7.35 32.78
N ARG A 676 -16.79 6.25 32.67
CA ARG A 676 -16.17 4.94 32.37
C ARG A 676 -15.60 4.93 30.95
N PHE A 677 -14.76 3.93 30.68
CA PHE A 677 -14.30 3.65 29.33
C PHE A 677 -15.45 3.19 28.42
N GLY A 678 -15.51 3.77 27.22
CA GLY A 678 -16.35 3.33 26.12
C GLY A 678 -15.51 2.91 24.90
N GLN A 679 -16.05 2.02 24.08
CA GLN A 679 -15.38 1.50 22.89
C GLN A 679 -15.18 2.61 21.84
N VAL A 680 -13.96 2.73 21.30
CA VAL A 680 -13.70 3.50 20.08
C VAL A 680 -13.87 2.58 18.87
N TRP A 681 -14.67 3.03 17.90
CA TRP A 681 -14.97 2.25 16.71
C TRP A 681 -13.99 2.59 15.59
N GLY A 682 -13.43 1.54 14.98
CA GLY A 682 -12.62 1.61 13.78
C GLY A 682 -13.47 1.46 12.51
N PRO A 683 -12.83 1.20 11.36
CA PRO A 683 -13.53 1.00 10.11
C PRO A 683 -14.48 -0.20 10.17
N TYR A 684 -15.51 -0.16 9.33
CA TYR A 684 -16.49 -1.25 9.18
C TYR A 684 -17.28 -1.59 10.46
N GLY A 685 -17.41 -0.64 11.39
CA GLY A 685 -18.16 -0.83 12.64
C GLY A 685 -17.52 -1.84 13.60
N ARG A 686 -16.22 -2.13 13.43
CA ARG A 686 -15.45 -2.99 14.34
C ARG A 686 -14.78 -2.16 15.42
N ALA A 687 -14.43 -2.77 16.55
CA ALA A 687 -13.59 -2.12 17.55
C ALA A 687 -12.25 -1.68 16.91
N LEU A 688 -11.77 -0.49 17.24
CA LEU A 688 -10.48 0.00 16.75
C LEU A 688 -9.34 -0.76 17.42
N GLY A 689 -8.90 -1.85 16.79
CA GLY A 689 -7.78 -2.67 17.24
C GLY A 689 -6.44 -1.94 17.08
N ALA A 690 -5.62 -1.94 18.13
CA ALA A 690 -4.35 -1.22 18.12
C ALA A 690 -3.31 -1.81 19.07
N THR A 691 -2.04 -1.51 18.81
CA THR A 691 -0.91 -1.86 19.70
C THR A 691 -0.33 -0.66 20.43
N ARG A 692 -0.59 0.56 19.95
CA ARG A 692 -0.17 1.84 20.56
C ARG A 692 -1.20 2.92 20.26
N VAL A 693 -1.29 3.92 21.13
CA VAL A 693 -2.19 5.07 20.97
C VAL A 693 -1.52 6.36 21.41
N LYS A 694 -1.81 7.46 20.71
CA LYS A 694 -1.49 8.84 21.10
C LYS A 694 -2.68 9.76 20.79
N ILE A 695 -2.80 10.86 21.53
CA ILE A 695 -3.91 11.81 21.38
C ILE A 695 -3.41 13.25 21.52
N ALA A 696 -3.97 14.16 20.72
CA ALA A 696 -3.72 15.59 20.78
C ALA A 696 -5.03 16.37 20.88
N GLY A 697 -5.11 17.30 21.83
CA GLY A 697 -6.22 18.23 22.00
C GLY A 697 -6.06 19.47 21.13
N LEU A 698 -7.03 19.72 20.25
CA LEU A 698 -7.03 20.86 19.34
C LEU A 698 -7.58 22.13 20.03
N PRO A 699 -7.16 23.33 19.59
CA PRO A 699 -7.65 24.60 20.16
C PRO A 699 -9.16 24.81 20.06
N ASP A 700 -9.84 24.11 19.15
CA ASP A 700 -11.29 24.20 18.93
C ASP A 700 -12.10 23.18 19.75
N GLY A 701 -11.46 22.46 20.68
CA GLY A 701 -12.11 21.47 21.55
C GLY A 701 -12.25 20.08 20.92
N ARG A 702 -11.78 19.87 19.70
CA ARG A 702 -11.66 18.51 19.12
C ARG A 702 -10.44 17.79 19.69
N THR A 703 -10.39 16.47 19.52
CA THR A 703 -9.14 15.70 19.67
C THR A 703 -8.82 14.94 18.40
N PHE A 704 -7.53 14.83 18.09
CA PHE A 704 -7.03 13.91 17.07
C PHE A 704 -6.28 12.76 17.75
N SER A 705 -6.68 11.54 17.44
CA SER A 705 -6.09 10.31 17.97
C SER A 705 -5.37 9.58 16.86
N VAL A 706 -4.20 9.03 17.14
CA VAL A 706 -3.45 8.17 16.22
C VAL A 706 -3.09 6.86 16.89
N VAL A 707 -3.37 5.75 16.21
CA VAL A 707 -3.06 4.40 16.67
C VAL A 707 -2.17 3.67 15.69
N SER A 708 -1.40 2.70 16.17
CA SER A 708 -0.80 1.67 15.31
C SER A 708 -1.79 0.50 15.23
N ALA A 709 -2.37 0.27 14.06
CA ALA A 709 -3.39 -0.76 13.84
C ALA A 709 -2.87 -2.17 14.18
N ARG A 710 -3.77 -3.02 14.68
CA ARG A 710 -3.50 -4.42 15.04
C ARG A 710 -4.17 -5.38 14.07
#